data_AF-A0A0F9TVR1-F1
#
_entry.id   AF-A0A0F9TVR1-F1
#
_cell.length_a   1.000
_cell.length_b   1.000
_cell.length_c   1.000
_cell.angle_alpha   90.00
_cell.angle_beta   90.00
_cell.angle_gamma   90.00
#
_symmetry.space_group_name_H-M   'P 1'
#
loop_
_entity.id
_entity.type
_entity.pdbx_description
1 polymer ?
#
loop_
_entity_poly.entity_id
_entity_poly.type
_entity_poly.pdbx_seq_one_letter_code
_entity_poly.pdbx_strand_id
1 'polypeptide(L)'
;MTADNESQGKPTQPSVISSVEVERFYTGFETAQLGQWYWRNYSDEPVLMCVREIGSNYVELSEPELKGCRVSRVHRDEFDVKLTHEPEADAYIKSMVELYQHALADNMAEIQRLTEELGIAPQLNHQTTGDSQGRSLALLSGQVDVDAFKNALVLAQKETLPALFKRNEELSGELARWMGATGLPLQAKLGPMKASVSKIEDRLFNIQLYTGIFETVVTITDGQPAARDEKLRVMQRRLYMDEECLLDYETGGMTFKSMDAFDRWLAKPNNVNRILPFPRCMVSMKVRRHTKDRSEDNISAFVAFSMAEADKQTYLMVRNGEQLYRVSTEIDFGEQIFPERAVFDPSEPMMMKLWGSDRIETMITKRDFDDRVAKSDINQAKSKQWVLDNPQEQWEIANPNQSWWYANPYKDSHFSIQSWHPCDDSSVYYDLAMAKIQTEIKEYNRVALVVQGLFDRTHTLIPHAPVKMWSPDSFSKSVELIYDSSMALHWGDAPDINAYVQKCNAQVTEDSVMFGQEEMWEVREADRENVKMDNNYKIPYERKHYYKRLRPYGDPGPGRIAYMASLTPRSKVATFTWLREKSYSFDRMVKAQIKVPISSLFNVSAYQLGDYIRFFTDPRTRSEYLSWAPMLLSAEEYHRGTLEAEKPLAS
;
A
#
# COMPACT_ATOMS: atom_id res chain seq x y z
N MET A 1 28.11 -74.51 15.17
CA MET A 1 28.39 -74.83 16.58
C MET A 1 28.85 -73.53 17.22
N THR A 2 27.92 -72.73 17.75
CA THR A 2 27.48 -72.72 19.17
C THR A 2 28.66 -72.43 20.10
N ALA A 3 28.60 -71.58 21.11
CA ALA A 3 27.67 -70.58 21.65
C ALA A 3 28.28 -70.23 23.04
N ASP A 4 27.86 -69.10 23.60
CA ASP A 4 27.82 -68.79 25.02
C ASP A 4 29.11 -68.37 25.74
N ASN A 5 29.17 -67.07 26.05
CA ASN A 5 29.26 -66.70 27.45
C ASN A 5 28.51 -65.37 27.70
N GLU A 6 27.36 -65.49 28.35
CA GLU A 6 26.51 -64.42 28.84
C GLU A 6 27.23 -63.63 29.95
N SER A 7 27.35 -62.31 29.79
CA SER A 7 27.55 -61.42 30.94
C SER A 7 26.34 -60.53 31.10
N GLN A 8 25.53 -60.84 32.11
CA GLN A 8 24.38 -60.05 32.54
C GLN A 8 24.84 -58.65 32.98
N GLY A 9 24.61 -57.65 32.12
CA GLY A 9 24.68 -56.24 32.49
C GLY A 9 23.43 -55.87 33.28
N LYS A 10 23.62 -55.48 34.54
CA LYS A 10 22.56 -54.91 35.40
C LYS A 10 21.85 -53.74 34.68
N PRO A 11 20.53 -53.59 34.82
CA PRO A 11 19.84 -52.41 34.31
C PRO A 11 20.31 -51.18 35.10
N THR A 12 20.96 -50.25 34.41
CA THR A 12 21.22 -48.90 34.91
C THR A 12 19.89 -48.24 35.23
N GLN A 13 19.65 -47.99 36.51
CA GLN A 13 18.53 -47.17 36.96
C GLN A 13 18.60 -45.81 36.24
N PRO A 14 17.48 -45.27 35.73
CA PRO A 14 17.47 -43.93 35.16
C PRO A 14 17.88 -42.95 36.26
N SER A 15 18.96 -42.20 36.01
CA SER A 15 19.35 -41.08 36.84
C SER A 15 18.18 -40.09 36.86
N VAL A 16 17.45 -40.09 37.97
CA VAL A 16 16.48 -39.05 38.28
C VAL A 16 17.28 -37.76 38.37
N ILE A 17 17.23 -36.96 37.30
CA ILE A 17 17.66 -35.57 37.35
C ILE A 17 16.76 -34.96 38.42
N SER A 18 17.35 -34.59 39.56
CA SER A 18 16.66 -33.82 40.58
C SER A 18 16.09 -32.59 39.89
N SER A 19 14.77 -32.53 39.78
CA SER A 19 14.06 -31.33 39.39
C SER A 19 14.49 -30.24 40.38
N VAL A 20 15.41 -29.39 39.94
CA VAL A 20 15.66 -28.13 40.60
C VAL A 20 14.32 -27.40 40.51
N GLU A 21 13.61 -27.33 41.62
CA GLU A 21 12.53 -26.37 41.79
C GLU A 21 13.18 -25.00 41.63
N VAL A 22 13.15 -24.48 40.40
CA VAL A 22 13.41 -23.08 40.14
C VAL A 22 12.23 -22.37 40.78
N GLU A 23 12.45 -21.76 41.95
CA GLU A 23 11.55 -20.75 42.48
C GLU A 23 11.29 -19.75 41.35
N ARG A 24 10.08 -19.80 40.76
CA ARG A 24 9.65 -18.78 39.81
C ARG A 24 9.48 -17.50 40.62
N PHE A 25 10.45 -16.61 40.52
CA PHE A 25 10.26 -15.22 40.93
C PHE A 25 9.21 -14.63 39.99
N TYR A 26 7.96 -14.61 40.42
CA TYR A 26 6.87 -13.95 39.71
C TYR A 26 7.17 -12.45 39.68
N THR A 27 7.61 -11.93 38.53
CA THR A 27 7.69 -10.48 38.30
C THR A 27 6.28 -9.88 38.37
N GLY A 28 6.12 -8.60 38.78
CA GLY A 28 4.80 -7.97 38.87
C GLY A 28 4.02 -8.04 37.55
N PHE A 29 4.74 -8.10 36.42
CA PHE A 29 4.20 -8.35 35.08
C PHE A 29 3.29 -9.58 34.98
N GLU A 30 3.66 -10.72 35.58
CA GLU A 30 2.88 -11.97 35.50
C GLU A 30 1.55 -11.89 36.26
N THR A 31 1.43 -10.92 37.18
CA THR A 31 0.21 -10.67 37.96
C THR A 31 -0.72 -9.63 37.31
N ALA A 32 -0.26 -8.96 36.26
CA ALA A 32 -1.04 -7.93 35.57
C ALA A 32 -2.26 -8.53 34.87
N GLN A 33 -3.40 -7.83 34.96
CA GLN A 33 -4.66 -8.22 34.33
C GLN A 33 -5.27 -7.09 33.52
N LEU A 34 -6.00 -7.45 32.47
CA LEU A 34 -6.73 -6.48 31.64
C LEU A 34 -7.74 -5.69 32.49
N GLY A 35 -7.67 -4.37 32.37
CA GLY A 35 -8.52 -3.45 33.11
C GLY A 35 -8.04 -3.11 34.53
N GLN A 36 -6.87 -3.59 34.96
CA GLN A 36 -6.24 -3.11 36.19
C GLN A 36 -5.64 -1.71 35.99
N TRP A 37 -5.49 -0.97 37.08
CA TRP A 37 -4.96 0.38 37.07
C TRP A 37 -3.59 0.45 37.72
N TYR A 38 -2.70 1.24 37.11
CA TYR A 38 -1.35 1.46 37.58
C TYR A 38 -1.00 2.94 37.50
N TRP A 39 -0.28 3.41 38.51
CA TRP A 39 0.42 4.68 38.46
C TRP A 39 1.68 4.53 37.63
N ARG A 40 1.80 5.33 36.57
CA ARG A 40 3.02 5.41 35.77
C ARG A 40 3.86 6.59 36.23
N ASN A 41 5.08 6.31 36.67
CA ASN A 41 6.02 7.34 37.10
C ASN A 41 6.66 8.03 35.88
N TYR A 42 6.32 9.30 35.66
CA TYR A 42 7.06 10.19 34.75
C TYR A 42 8.00 11.12 35.54
N SER A 43 8.81 11.93 34.85
CA SER A 43 9.73 12.88 35.48
C SER A 43 9.04 13.97 36.30
N ASP A 44 7.78 14.29 35.97
CA ASP A 44 7.08 15.46 36.50
C ASP A 44 5.99 15.03 37.50
N GLU A 45 5.02 14.21 37.08
CA GLU A 45 3.93 13.71 37.93
C GLU A 45 3.51 12.26 37.56
N PRO A 46 3.12 11.43 38.56
CA PRO A 46 2.59 10.10 38.29
C PRO A 46 1.18 10.17 37.69
N VAL A 47 0.92 9.39 36.64
CA VAL A 47 -0.37 9.38 35.95
C VAL A 47 -1.05 8.03 36.12
N LEU A 48 -2.34 8.04 36.46
CA LEU A 48 -3.15 6.83 36.58
C LEU A 48 -3.55 6.33 35.19
N MET A 49 -3.15 5.10 34.86
CA MET A 49 -3.41 4.49 33.55
C MET A 49 -4.03 3.09 33.70
N CYS A 50 -4.95 2.75 32.80
CA CYS A 50 -5.62 1.45 32.76
C CYS A 50 -4.89 0.51 31.80
N VAL A 51 -4.66 -0.74 32.20
CA VAL A 51 -4.10 -1.80 31.35
C VAL A 51 -5.10 -2.15 30.26
N ARG A 52 -4.71 -1.92 29.01
CA ARG A 52 -5.53 -2.12 27.81
C ARG A 52 -5.18 -3.41 27.08
N GLU A 53 -3.90 -3.72 26.98
CA GLU A 53 -3.37 -4.90 26.30
C GLU A 53 -2.20 -5.47 27.09
N ILE A 54 -2.06 -6.80 27.08
CA ILE A 54 -0.93 -7.52 27.64
C ILE A 54 -0.36 -8.38 26.52
N GLY A 55 0.87 -8.05 26.10
CA GLY A 55 1.64 -8.82 25.14
C GLY A 55 2.51 -9.88 25.81
N SER A 56 3.37 -10.53 25.04
CA SER A 56 4.32 -11.53 25.51
C SER A 56 5.42 -10.93 26.39
N ASN A 57 5.85 -9.70 26.09
CA ASN A 57 6.93 -9.00 26.76
C ASN A 57 6.60 -7.54 27.14
N TYR A 58 5.35 -7.09 26.97
CA TYR A 58 4.94 -5.72 27.29
C TYR A 58 3.52 -5.63 27.85
N VAL A 59 3.24 -4.52 28.53
CA VAL A 59 1.89 -4.09 28.89
C VAL A 59 1.61 -2.74 28.25
N GLU A 60 0.47 -2.62 27.56
CA GLU A 60 -0.02 -1.34 27.05
C GLU A 60 -1.03 -0.74 28.03
N LEU A 61 -0.80 0.50 28.43
CA LEU A 61 -1.67 1.27 29.30
C LEU A 61 -2.23 2.48 28.57
N SER A 62 -3.47 2.83 28.87
CA SER A 62 -4.16 4.01 28.36
C SER A 62 -4.60 4.93 29.50
N GLU A 63 -4.40 6.22 29.31
CA GLU A 63 -4.93 7.26 30.19
C GLU A 63 -6.45 7.46 29.96
N PRO A 64 -7.23 7.86 30.99
CA PRO A 64 -8.60 8.36 30.80
C PRO A 64 -8.64 9.56 29.85
N GLU A 65 -9.52 9.56 28.86
CA GLU A 65 -9.51 10.53 27.76
C GLU A 65 -10.52 11.67 27.84
N LEU A 66 -10.14 12.82 27.24
CA LEU A 66 -11.01 13.95 26.89
C LEU A 66 -10.97 14.22 25.37
N LYS A 67 -9.75 14.24 24.78
CA LYS A 67 -9.44 14.20 23.34
C LYS A 67 -8.02 13.66 23.12
N GLY A 68 -7.88 12.50 22.47
CA GLY A 68 -6.59 11.90 22.08
C GLY A 68 -6.01 10.95 23.14
N CYS A 69 -5.73 9.71 22.73
CA CYS A 69 -5.36 8.62 23.62
C CYS A 69 -3.86 8.69 23.89
N ARG A 70 -3.45 9.08 25.11
CA ARG A 70 -2.07 8.85 25.53
C ARG A 70 -1.92 7.38 25.88
N VAL A 71 -1.23 6.66 25.00
CA VAL A 71 -0.93 5.24 25.16
C VAL A 71 0.53 5.07 25.59
N SER A 72 0.77 4.09 26.44
CA SER A 72 2.08 3.76 26.98
C SER A 72 2.34 2.27 26.86
N ARG A 73 3.42 1.87 26.20
CA ARG A 73 3.93 0.49 26.30
C ARG A 73 5.09 0.43 27.29
N VAL A 74 5.01 -0.50 28.23
CA VAL A 74 6.07 -0.75 29.22
C VAL A 74 6.56 -2.18 29.04
N HIS A 75 7.87 -2.34 28.88
CA HIS A 75 8.50 -3.65 28.77
C HIS A 75 8.44 -4.40 30.09
N ARG A 76 8.37 -5.74 30.05
CA ARG A 76 8.38 -6.62 31.23
C ARG A 76 9.50 -6.28 32.20
N ASP A 77 10.70 -6.06 31.69
CA ASP A 77 11.89 -5.79 32.52
C ASP A 77 11.87 -4.42 33.22
N GLU A 78 11.04 -3.50 32.74
CA GLU A 78 10.86 -2.17 33.33
C GLU A 78 9.56 -2.05 34.13
N PHE A 79 8.77 -3.14 34.22
CA PHE A 79 7.41 -3.13 34.75
C PHE A 79 7.38 -2.61 36.20
N ASP A 80 8.12 -3.26 37.09
CA ASP A 80 8.14 -2.92 38.52
C ASP A 80 8.86 -1.59 38.82
N VAL A 81 9.64 -1.07 37.87
CA VAL A 81 10.35 0.21 37.99
C VAL A 81 9.44 1.37 37.59
N LYS A 82 8.65 1.19 36.52
CA LYS A 82 7.84 2.27 35.93
C LYS A 82 6.39 2.29 36.41
N LEU A 83 5.88 1.18 36.92
CA LEU A 83 4.47 1.02 37.28
C LEU A 83 4.30 0.67 38.77
N THR A 84 3.29 1.27 39.39
CA THR A 84 2.86 0.94 40.76
C THR A 84 1.37 0.63 40.74
N HIS A 85 1.00 -0.58 41.17
CA HIS A 85 -0.40 -1.03 41.15
C HIS A 85 -1.29 -0.21 42.08
N GLU A 86 -2.46 0.20 41.60
CA GLU A 86 -3.48 0.91 42.38
C GLU A 86 -4.66 -0.02 42.69
N PRO A 87 -4.73 -0.59 43.92
CA PRO A 87 -5.79 -1.52 44.29
C PRO A 87 -7.17 -0.87 44.46
N GLU A 88 -7.25 0.44 44.75
CA GLU A 88 -8.50 1.16 45.01
C GLU A 88 -8.82 2.20 43.92
N ALA A 89 -8.49 1.87 42.66
CA ALA A 89 -8.65 2.79 41.53
C ALA A 89 -10.09 3.27 41.31
N ASP A 90 -11.09 2.42 41.55
CA ASP A 90 -12.50 2.80 41.44
C ASP A 90 -12.89 3.89 42.45
N ALA A 91 -12.37 3.81 43.67
CA ALA A 91 -12.60 4.82 44.70
C ALA A 91 -11.92 6.14 44.32
N TYR A 92 -10.69 6.06 43.82
CA TYR A 92 -9.95 7.23 43.32
C TYR A 92 -10.71 7.92 42.17
N ILE A 93 -11.09 7.17 41.13
CA ILE A 93 -11.83 7.70 39.98
C ILE A 93 -13.13 8.38 40.44
N LYS A 94 -13.86 7.75 41.36
CA LYS A 94 -15.11 8.30 41.90
C LYS A 94 -14.88 9.61 42.66
N SER A 95 -13.81 9.69 43.45
CA SER A 95 -13.42 10.92 44.14
C SER A 95 -13.06 12.05 43.18
N MET A 96 -12.42 11.75 42.05
CA MET A 96 -12.12 12.74 41.01
C MET A 96 -13.38 13.22 40.32
N VAL A 97 -14.32 12.31 40.02
CA VAL A 97 -15.64 12.68 39.46
C VAL A 97 -16.38 13.63 40.40
N GLU A 98 -16.43 13.31 41.70
CA GLU A 98 -17.08 14.16 42.72
C GLU A 98 -16.38 15.53 42.84
N LEU A 99 -15.05 15.57 42.82
CA LEU A 99 -14.26 16.80 42.85
C LEU A 99 -14.60 17.73 41.69
N TYR A 100 -14.63 17.22 40.45
CA TYR A 100 -14.97 18.04 39.29
C TYR A 100 -16.44 18.41 39.22
N GLN A 101 -17.35 17.57 39.71
CA GLN A 101 -18.77 17.92 39.86
C GLN A 101 -18.96 19.11 40.81
N HIS A 102 -18.29 19.09 41.97
CA HIS A 102 -18.32 20.20 42.92
C HIS A 102 -17.70 21.47 42.33
N ALA A 103 -16.52 21.37 41.73
CA ALA A 103 -15.85 22.53 41.12
C ALA A 103 -16.68 23.16 39.98
N LEU A 104 -17.38 22.34 39.19
CA LEU A 104 -18.27 22.81 38.14
C LEU A 104 -19.51 23.49 38.71
N ALA A 105 -20.11 22.94 39.76
CA ALA A 105 -21.23 23.55 40.47
C ALA A 105 -20.84 24.92 41.06
N ASP A 106 -19.66 25.02 41.68
CA ASP A 106 -19.15 26.27 42.24
C ASP A 106 -18.89 27.33 41.16
N ASN A 107 -18.28 26.93 40.03
CA ASN A 107 -18.04 27.83 38.91
C ASN A 107 -19.35 28.32 38.26
N MET A 108 -20.35 27.45 38.16
CA MET A 108 -21.70 27.81 37.68
C MET A 108 -22.43 28.74 38.64
N ALA A 109 -22.30 28.52 39.96
CA ALA A 109 -22.84 29.42 40.98
C ALA A 109 -22.18 30.81 40.89
N GLU A 110 -20.88 30.89 40.62
CA GLU A 110 -20.17 32.17 40.43
C GLU A 110 -20.60 32.88 39.14
N ILE A 111 -20.79 32.15 38.03
CA ILE A 111 -21.38 32.70 36.80
C ILE A 111 -22.77 33.27 37.11
N GLN A 112 -23.61 32.51 37.81
CA GLN A 112 -24.96 32.95 38.17
C GLN A 112 -24.93 34.21 39.04
N ARG A 113 -24.11 34.23 40.10
CA ARG A 113 -23.94 35.39 40.99
C ARG A 113 -23.50 36.64 40.22
N LEU A 114 -22.48 36.53 39.37
CA LEU A 114 -22.00 37.66 38.57
C LEU A 114 -23.06 38.14 37.56
N THR A 115 -23.81 37.23 36.94
CA THR A 115 -24.89 37.61 36.03
C THR A 115 -26.07 38.28 36.75
N GLU A 116 -26.38 37.87 37.98
CA GLU A 116 -27.39 38.50 38.85
C GLU A 116 -26.94 39.89 39.34
N GLU A 117 -25.68 40.04 39.76
CA GLU A 117 -25.08 41.32 40.17
C GLU A 117 -25.05 42.35 39.03
N LEU A 118 -24.88 41.89 37.80
CA LEU A 118 -24.88 42.73 36.59
C LEU A 118 -26.30 42.97 36.03
N GLY A 119 -27.34 42.40 36.64
CA GLY A 119 -28.73 42.53 36.18
C GLY A 119 -29.05 41.78 34.88
N ILE A 120 -28.15 40.90 34.43
CA ILE A 120 -28.27 40.09 33.20
C ILE A 120 -28.64 38.68 33.62
N ALA A 121 -29.80 38.46 34.26
CA ALA A 121 -30.19 37.10 34.63
C ALA A 121 -30.37 36.24 33.35
N PRO A 122 -29.64 35.13 33.18
CA PRO A 122 -29.92 34.21 32.09
C PRO A 122 -31.27 33.53 32.36
N GLN A 123 -32.20 33.67 31.42
CA GLN A 123 -33.47 32.94 31.38
C GLN A 123 -33.18 31.45 31.10
N LEU A 124 -32.72 30.71 32.11
CA LEU A 124 -32.37 29.29 31.97
C LEU A 124 -33.60 28.37 31.86
N ASN A 125 -34.80 28.89 32.12
CA ASN A 125 -36.06 28.19 31.86
C ASN A 125 -36.85 28.94 30.79
N HIS A 126 -37.25 28.23 29.73
CA HIS A 126 -38.23 28.71 28.73
C HIS A 126 -39.59 28.93 29.40
N GLN A 127 -39.77 30.05 30.11
CA GLN A 127 -41.07 30.59 30.45
C GLN A 127 -40.97 32.09 30.74
N THR A 128 -41.80 32.85 30.01
CA THR A 128 -42.12 34.28 30.15
C THR A 128 -41.05 35.31 29.76
N THR A 129 -41.19 35.79 28.53
CA THR A 129 -40.75 37.11 28.07
C THR A 129 -41.47 38.21 28.86
N GLY A 130 -40.75 38.89 29.75
CA GLY A 130 -41.19 40.18 30.27
C GLY A 130 -40.78 40.45 31.71
N ASP A 131 -39.50 40.70 31.97
CA ASP A 131 -39.09 41.58 33.10
C ASP A 131 -37.59 41.95 33.15
N SER A 132 -36.83 41.87 32.05
CA SER A 132 -35.40 42.23 32.07
C SER A 132 -35.17 43.75 32.14
N GLN A 133 -36.04 44.57 31.54
CA GLN A 133 -35.88 46.03 31.52
C GLN A 133 -36.22 46.68 32.88
N GLY A 134 -37.16 46.12 33.65
CA GLY A 134 -37.57 46.66 34.95
C GLY A 134 -36.51 46.50 36.05
N ARG A 135 -35.79 45.37 36.06
CA ARG A 135 -34.71 45.11 37.04
C ARG A 135 -33.43 45.90 36.76
N SER A 136 -33.04 46.07 35.50
CA SER A 136 -31.89 46.92 35.14
C SER A 136 -32.13 48.39 35.50
N LEU A 137 -33.37 48.88 35.35
CA LEU A 137 -33.75 50.24 35.78
C LEU A 137 -33.82 50.39 37.31
N ALA A 138 -34.18 49.35 38.04
CA ALA A 138 -34.20 49.34 39.51
C ALA A 138 -32.79 49.32 40.14
N LEU A 139 -31.80 48.72 39.46
CA LEU A 139 -30.39 48.78 39.87
C LEU A 139 -29.74 50.13 39.53
N LEU A 140 -30.07 50.71 38.37
CA LEU A 140 -29.61 52.04 37.96
C LEU A 140 -30.13 53.18 38.84
N SER A 141 -31.29 53.02 39.49
CA SER A 141 -31.83 54.03 40.42
C SER A 141 -31.24 53.96 41.83
N GLY A 142 -30.54 52.87 42.18
CA GLY A 142 -29.93 52.63 43.49
C GLY A 142 -28.40 52.84 43.56
N GLN A 143 -27.71 52.99 42.43
CA GLN A 143 -26.26 53.19 42.37
C GLN A 143 -25.90 54.67 42.12
N VAL A 144 -24.93 55.18 42.89
CA VAL A 144 -24.51 56.59 42.89
C VAL A 144 -23.58 56.94 41.70
N ASP A 145 -23.09 55.94 40.93
CA ASP A 145 -22.14 56.15 39.84
C ASP A 145 -22.39 55.20 38.63
N VAL A 146 -22.88 55.77 37.53
CA VAL A 146 -23.26 55.05 36.28
C VAL A 146 -22.02 54.61 35.48
N ASP A 147 -20.91 55.35 35.57
CA ASP A 147 -19.68 55.03 34.82
C ASP A 147 -18.95 53.84 35.46
N ALA A 148 -19.00 53.72 36.79
CA ALA A 148 -18.51 52.55 37.51
C ALA A 148 -19.25 51.26 37.10
N PHE A 149 -20.58 51.31 36.99
CA PHE A 149 -21.40 50.17 36.56
C PHE A 149 -21.12 49.76 35.10
N LYS A 150 -20.98 50.76 34.20
CA LYS A 150 -20.62 50.52 32.80
C LYS A 150 -19.23 49.85 32.67
N ASN A 151 -18.25 50.30 33.45
CA ASN A 151 -16.92 49.69 33.46
C ASN A 151 -16.95 48.25 34.00
N ALA A 152 -17.76 47.96 35.02
CA ALA A 152 -17.96 46.60 35.54
C ALA A 152 -18.61 45.67 34.49
N LEU A 153 -19.59 46.15 33.73
CA LEU A 153 -20.20 45.41 32.61
C LEU A 153 -19.19 45.10 31.49
N VAL A 154 -18.34 46.07 31.13
CA VAL A 154 -17.31 45.87 30.09
C VAL A 154 -16.24 44.88 30.56
N LEU A 155 -15.80 44.96 31.81
CA LEU A 155 -14.83 44.03 32.41
C LEU A 155 -15.40 42.60 32.46
N ALA A 156 -16.64 42.46 32.93
CA ALA A 156 -17.32 41.17 32.97
C ALA A 156 -17.51 40.55 31.58
N GLN A 157 -17.88 41.35 30.57
CA GLN A 157 -18.06 40.87 29.20
C GLN A 157 -16.74 40.46 28.54
N LYS A 158 -15.66 41.22 28.76
CA LYS A 158 -14.40 41.04 28.03
C LYS A 158 -13.44 40.06 28.70
N GLU A 159 -13.47 39.94 30.03
CA GLU A 159 -12.46 39.19 30.77
C GLU A 159 -13.10 38.15 31.70
N THR A 160 -13.96 38.57 32.63
CA THR A 160 -14.41 37.70 33.73
C THR A 160 -15.34 36.57 33.26
N LEU A 161 -16.38 36.87 32.48
CA LEU A 161 -17.30 35.85 31.97
C LEU A 161 -16.61 34.91 30.96
N PRO A 162 -15.84 35.38 29.96
CA PRO A 162 -15.06 34.49 29.10
C PRO A 162 -14.11 33.58 29.88
N ALA A 163 -13.43 34.08 30.93
CA ALA A 163 -12.56 33.27 31.78
C ALA A 163 -13.34 32.19 32.55
N LEU A 164 -14.51 32.52 33.10
CA LEU A 164 -15.37 31.56 33.79
C LEU A 164 -15.99 30.53 32.84
N PHE A 165 -16.39 30.92 31.64
CA PHE A 165 -16.85 29.99 30.60
C PHE A 165 -15.72 29.07 30.15
N LYS A 166 -14.53 29.60 29.92
CA LYS A 166 -13.34 28.79 29.60
C LYS A 166 -13.02 27.79 30.72
N ARG A 167 -13.05 28.24 31.98
CA ARG A 167 -12.91 27.37 33.15
C ARG A 167 -14.00 26.31 33.22
N ASN A 168 -15.24 26.66 32.86
CA ASN A 168 -16.35 25.72 32.81
C ASN A 168 -16.14 24.64 31.72
N GLU A 169 -15.64 25.03 30.56
CA GLU A 169 -15.27 24.11 29.48
C GLU A 169 -14.14 23.16 29.92
N GLU A 170 -13.10 23.67 30.58
CA GLU A 170 -11.99 22.88 31.14
C GLU A 170 -12.49 21.88 32.20
N LEU A 171 -13.31 22.33 33.17
CA LEU A 171 -13.88 21.47 34.22
C LEU A 171 -14.84 20.41 33.68
N SER A 172 -15.72 20.80 32.75
CA SER A 172 -16.65 19.88 32.08
C SER A 172 -15.89 18.80 31.30
N GLY A 173 -14.79 19.20 30.66
CA GLY A 173 -13.88 18.27 30.02
C GLY A 173 -13.31 17.25 31.02
N GLU A 174 -12.67 17.71 32.10
CA GLU A 174 -12.07 16.79 33.09
C GLU A 174 -13.11 15.88 33.74
N LEU A 175 -14.33 16.37 33.97
CA LEU A 175 -15.45 15.54 34.42
C LEU A 175 -15.76 14.43 33.40
N ALA A 176 -15.90 14.76 32.11
CA ALA A 176 -16.17 13.79 31.07
C ALA A 176 -15.06 12.73 30.97
N ARG A 177 -13.80 13.15 31.16
CA ARG A 177 -12.63 12.29 31.20
C ARG A 177 -12.70 11.24 32.31
N TRP A 178 -12.95 11.67 33.55
CA TRP A 178 -13.04 10.76 34.69
C TRP A 178 -14.30 9.89 34.65
N MET A 179 -15.41 10.40 34.11
CA MET A 179 -16.59 9.57 33.85
C MET A 179 -16.29 8.47 32.82
N GLY A 180 -15.55 8.79 31.76
CA GLY A 180 -15.12 7.83 30.74
C GLY A 180 -14.17 6.74 31.28
N ALA A 181 -13.34 7.07 32.27
CA ALA A 181 -12.41 6.14 32.93
C ALA A 181 -13.11 4.85 33.41
N THR A 182 -14.33 4.98 33.94
CA THR A 182 -15.10 3.85 34.49
C THR A 182 -15.41 2.75 33.45
N GLY A 183 -15.45 3.11 32.15
CA GLY A 183 -15.69 2.17 31.07
C GLY A 183 -14.45 1.45 30.53
N LEU A 184 -13.24 1.95 30.84
CA LEU A 184 -11.99 1.43 30.26
C LEU A 184 -11.70 -0.05 30.61
N PRO A 185 -11.90 -0.52 31.86
CA PRO A 185 -11.66 -1.93 32.19
C PRO A 185 -12.54 -2.89 31.39
N LEU A 186 -13.80 -2.52 31.12
CA LEU A 186 -14.71 -3.32 30.31
C LEU A 186 -14.27 -3.34 28.85
N GLN A 187 -13.88 -2.19 28.29
CA GLN A 187 -13.37 -2.11 26.92
C GLN A 187 -12.10 -2.96 26.72
N ALA A 188 -11.17 -2.94 27.67
CA ALA A 188 -9.96 -3.76 27.65
C ALA A 188 -10.30 -5.26 27.59
N LYS A 189 -11.28 -5.72 28.40
CA LYS A 189 -11.73 -7.11 28.42
C LYS A 189 -12.48 -7.54 27.15
N LEU A 190 -13.16 -6.62 26.46
CA LEU A 190 -13.85 -6.90 25.19
C LEU A 190 -12.89 -7.04 23.99
N GLY A 191 -11.68 -6.47 24.05
CA GLY A 191 -10.69 -6.53 22.98
C GLY A 191 -10.34 -7.97 22.54
N PRO A 192 -9.87 -8.85 23.46
CA PRO A 192 -9.57 -10.25 23.14
C PRO A 192 -10.77 -11.06 22.63
N MET A 193 -12.00 -10.72 23.04
CA MET A 193 -13.21 -11.38 22.54
C MET A 193 -13.43 -11.08 21.06
N LYS A 194 -13.28 -9.81 20.63
CA LYS A 194 -13.35 -9.43 19.22
C LYS A 194 -12.27 -10.14 18.39
N ALA A 195 -11.04 -10.21 18.90
CA ALA A 195 -9.95 -10.95 18.25
C ALA A 195 -10.27 -12.45 18.09
N SER A 196 -10.99 -13.04 19.04
CA SER A 196 -11.42 -14.45 18.96
C SER A 196 -12.45 -14.69 17.85
N VAL A 197 -13.37 -13.74 17.61
CA VAL A 197 -14.31 -13.81 16.47
C VAL A 197 -13.57 -13.80 15.14
N SER A 198 -12.60 -12.89 14.97
CA SER A 198 -11.77 -12.84 13.76
C SER A 198 -10.99 -14.14 13.52
N LYS A 199 -10.50 -14.81 14.58
CA LYS A 199 -9.87 -16.14 14.47
C LYS A 199 -10.84 -17.23 14.01
N ILE A 200 -12.13 -17.13 14.33
CA ILE A 200 -13.16 -18.08 13.87
C ILE A 200 -13.44 -17.85 12.38
N GLU A 201 -13.61 -16.60 11.97
CA GLU A 201 -13.78 -16.22 10.55
C GLU A 201 -12.60 -16.70 9.71
N ASP A 202 -11.37 -16.50 10.19
CA ASP A 202 -10.14 -16.99 9.55
C ASP A 202 -10.12 -18.51 9.37
N ARG A 203 -10.55 -19.26 10.38
CA ARG A 203 -10.61 -20.74 10.29
C ARG A 203 -11.68 -21.18 9.31
N LEU A 204 -12.85 -20.53 9.31
CA LEU A 204 -13.92 -20.80 8.36
C LEU A 204 -13.44 -20.57 6.92
N PHE A 205 -12.75 -19.45 6.68
CA PHE A 205 -12.14 -19.14 5.39
C PHE A 205 -11.13 -20.21 4.96
N ASN A 206 -10.23 -20.63 5.84
CA ASN A 206 -9.27 -21.70 5.51
C ASN A 206 -9.96 -23.04 5.17
N ILE A 207 -11.09 -23.38 5.81
CA ILE A 207 -11.89 -24.56 5.45
C ILE A 207 -12.53 -24.38 4.08
N GLN A 208 -13.06 -23.20 3.76
CA GLN A 208 -13.64 -22.89 2.45
C GLN A 208 -12.61 -23.00 1.33
N LEU A 209 -11.38 -22.55 1.57
CA LEU A 209 -10.26 -22.71 0.63
C LEU A 209 -9.89 -24.18 0.41
N TYR A 210 -9.69 -24.94 1.48
CA TYR A 210 -9.36 -26.37 1.37
C TYR A 210 -10.46 -27.15 0.63
N THR A 211 -11.73 -26.91 0.97
CA THR A 211 -12.89 -27.57 0.34
C THR A 211 -13.20 -27.04 -1.06
N GLY A 212 -12.69 -25.86 -1.40
CA GLY A 212 -12.90 -25.13 -2.64
C GLY A 212 -14.35 -24.90 -3.01
N ILE A 213 -15.18 -24.58 -2.01
CA ILE A 213 -16.59 -24.26 -2.19
C ILE A 213 -16.79 -23.12 -3.20
N PHE A 214 -15.87 -22.16 -3.22
CA PHE A 214 -15.89 -21.01 -4.11
C PHE A 214 -14.85 -21.10 -5.24
N GLU A 215 -14.28 -22.28 -5.46
CA GLU A 215 -13.34 -22.49 -6.56
C GLU A 215 -14.07 -22.81 -7.85
N THR A 216 -13.59 -22.23 -8.94
CA THR A 216 -14.07 -22.56 -10.28
C THR A 216 -12.92 -23.15 -11.07
N VAL A 217 -13.10 -24.38 -11.54
CA VAL A 217 -12.12 -25.10 -12.37
C VAL A 217 -12.66 -25.17 -13.80
N VAL A 218 -11.91 -24.62 -14.74
CA VAL A 218 -12.20 -24.68 -16.18
C VAL A 218 -11.17 -25.55 -16.85
N THR A 219 -11.61 -26.57 -17.57
CA THR A 219 -10.75 -27.40 -18.42
C THR A 219 -10.49 -26.67 -19.74
N ILE A 220 -9.24 -26.33 -20.00
CA ILE A 220 -8.80 -25.65 -21.23
C ILE A 220 -8.50 -26.68 -22.32
N THR A 221 -7.81 -27.75 -21.96
CA THR A 221 -7.43 -28.82 -22.88
C THR A 221 -7.53 -30.15 -22.15
N ASP A 222 -8.14 -31.13 -22.80
CA ASP A 222 -8.19 -32.52 -22.35
C ASP A 222 -7.10 -33.32 -23.07
N GLY A 223 -6.67 -34.44 -22.47
CA GLY A 223 -5.56 -35.25 -22.97
C GLY A 223 -5.06 -36.25 -21.95
N GLN A 224 -3.92 -36.86 -22.24
CA GLN A 224 -3.32 -37.81 -21.31
C GLN A 224 -2.73 -37.09 -20.08
N PRO A 225 -3.05 -37.56 -18.86
CA PRO A 225 -2.48 -36.99 -17.65
C PRO A 225 -1.00 -37.33 -17.52
N ALA A 226 -0.26 -36.57 -16.69
CA ALA A 226 1.13 -36.89 -16.39
C ALA A 226 1.24 -38.23 -15.63
N ALA A 227 2.45 -38.81 -15.63
CA ALA A 227 2.74 -40.03 -14.89
C ALA A 227 2.43 -39.88 -13.39
N ARG A 228 2.08 -41.00 -12.74
CA ARG A 228 1.62 -40.99 -11.34
C ARG A 228 2.68 -40.48 -10.36
N ASP A 229 3.94 -40.76 -10.65
CA ASP A 229 5.13 -40.39 -9.89
C ASP A 229 5.68 -38.99 -10.22
N GLU A 230 5.11 -38.31 -11.23
CA GLU A 230 5.54 -36.97 -11.60
C GLU A 230 5.24 -35.97 -10.48
N LYS A 231 6.25 -35.20 -10.07
CA LYS A 231 6.08 -34.19 -9.02
C LYS A 231 5.34 -32.97 -9.55
N LEU A 232 4.51 -32.36 -8.72
CA LEU A 232 3.97 -31.04 -9.01
C LEU A 232 5.07 -29.98 -8.83
N ARG A 233 5.47 -29.34 -9.92
CA ARG A 233 6.38 -28.20 -9.87
C ARG A 233 5.61 -26.89 -9.73
N VAL A 234 5.85 -26.18 -8.65
CA VAL A 234 5.17 -24.91 -8.35
C VAL A 234 6.13 -23.78 -8.70
N MET A 235 5.76 -22.95 -9.68
CA MET A 235 6.56 -21.80 -10.11
C MET A 235 6.39 -20.64 -9.13
N GLN A 236 7.47 -20.06 -8.63
CA GLN A 236 7.41 -19.03 -7.58
C GLN A 236 6.76 -17.74 -8.07
N ARG A 237 7.19 -17.28 -9.25
CA ARG A 237 6.83 -15.98 -9.79
C ARG A 237 5.42 -16.00 -10.38
N ARG A 238 4.61 -15.02 -10.00
CA ARG A 238 3.35 -14.70 -10.69
C ARG A 238 3.64 -14.05 -12.04
N LEU A 239 2.98 -14.53 -13.08
CA LEU A 239 3.02 -13.98 -14.43
C LEU A 239 1.78 -13.11 -14.70
N TYR A 240 1.80 -12.41 -15.83
CA TYR A 240 0.74 -11.49 -16.22
C TYR A 240 0.27 -11.83 -17.62
N MET A 241 -1.04 -12.05 -17.79
CA MET A 241 -1.59 -12.60 -19.03
C MET A 241 -1.34 -11.68 -20.23
N ASP A 242 -1.50 -10.37 -20.05
CA ASP A 242 -1.23 -9.38 -21.09
C ASP A 242 0.24 -9.34 -21.52
N GLU A 243 1.17 -9.41 -20.55
CA GLU A 243 2.62 -9.49 -20.79
C GLU A 243 2.98 -10.69 -21.65
N GLU A 244 2.43 -11.86 -21.29
CA GLU A 244 2.85 -13.13 -21.87
C GLU A 244 2.26 -13.41 -23.27
N CYS A 245 1.09 -12.86 -23.59
CA CYS A 245 0.41 -13.08 -24.87
C CYS A 245 0.96 -12.26 -26.04
N LEU A 246 1.77 -11.25 -25.77
CA LEU A 246 2.32 -10.36 -26.79
C LEU A 246 3.33 -10.99 -27.75
N LEU A 247 3.93 -12.11 -27.37
CA LEU A 247 4.85 -12.87 -28.24
C LEU A 247 4.21 -13.33 -29.56
N ASP A 248 2.88 -13.24 -29.69
CA ASP A 248 2.12 -13.73 -30.84
C ASP A 248 1.09 -12.70 -31.36
N TYR A 249 1.33 -11.39 -31.18
CA TYR A 249 0.29 -10.36 -31.42
C TYR A 249 0.56 -9.34 -32.54
N GLU A 250 -0.49 -9.12 -33.34
CA GLU A 250 -0.62 -8.12 -34.41
C GLU A 250 -1.33 -6.82 -33.96
N THR A 251 -1.63 -6.59 -32.67
CA THR A 251 -2.42 -5.40 -32.24
C THR A 251 -2.20 -4.89 -30.80
N GLY A 252 -0.98 -4.59 -30.34
CA GLY A 252 -0.82 -3.68 -29.18
C GLY A 252 -1.44 -4.14 -27.83
N GLY A 253 -1.12 -5.36 -27.40
CA GLY A 253 -1.56 -5.91 -26.10
C GLY A 253 -2.95 -6.54 -26.20
N MET A 254 -3.05 -7.84 -25.96
CA MET A 254 -4.33 -8.54 -25.97
C MET A 254 -5.22 -7.99 -24.84
N THR A 255 -6.22 -7.17 -25.20
CA THR A 255 -7.41 -7.03 -24.35
C THR A 255 -8.30 -8.22 -24.68
N PHE A 256 -8.16 -9.29 -23.91
CA PHE A 256 -9.08 -10.41 -23.99
C PHE A 256 -10.50 -9.89 -23.73
N LYS A 257 -11.32 -9.84 -24.78
CA LYS A 257 -12.77 -9.56 -24.65
C LYS A 257 -13.44 -10.65 -23.79
N SER A 258 -12.86 -11.85 -23.76
CA SER A 258 -13.21 -12.96 -22.86
C SER A 258 -12.00 -13.83 -22.54
N MET A 259 -12.01 -14.44 -21.36
CA MET A 259 -10.95 -15.34 -20.88
C MET A 259 -10.72 -16.55 -21.81
N ASP A 260 -11.73 -16.99 -22.55
CA ASP A 260 -11.65 -18.13 -23.48
C ASP A 260 -10.65 -17.92 -24.63
N ALA A 261 -10.38 -16.65 -24.98
CA ALA A 261 -9.37 -16.33 -25.98
C ALA A 261 -7.95 -16.51 -25.42
N PHE A 262 -7.74 -16.24 -24.13
CA PHE A 262 -6.46 -16.52 -23.45
C PHE A 262 -6.25 -18.03 -23.33
N ASP A 263 -7.29 -18.75 -22.90
CA ASP A 263 -7.25 -20.20 -22.74
C ASP A 263 -6.84 -20.89 -24.07
N ARG A 264 -7.40 -20.47 -25.21
CA ARG A 264 -6.99 -20.96 -26.54
C ARG A 264 -5.56 -20.58 -26.94
N TRP A 265 -5.09 -19.40 -26.56
CA TRP A 265 -3.71 -18.98 -26.84
C TRP A 265 -2.72 -19.82 -26.02
N LEU A 266 -3.00 -20.05 -24.74
CA LEU A 266 -2.15 -20.83 -23.85
C LEU A 266 -2.06 -22.30 -24.28
N ALA A 267 -3.15 -22.87 -24.81
CA ALA A 267 -3.20 -24.24 -25.31
C ALA A 267 -2.25 -24.54 -26.50
N LYS A 268 -1.69 -23.52 -27.17
CA LYS A 268 -0.72 -23.75 -28.25
C LYS A 268 0.58 -24.37 -27.69
N PRO A 269 1.18 -25.39 -28.35
CA PRO A 269 2.37 -26.08 -27.84
C PRO A 269 3.56 -25.17 -27.49
N ASN A 270 3.79 -24.12 -28.28
CA ASN A 270 4.88 -23.18 -28.02
C ASN A 270 4.64 -22.37 -26.73
N ASN A 271 3.40 -21.98 -26.47
CA ASN A 271 3.03 -21.15 -25.33
C ASN A 271 2.95 -21.97 -24.04
N VAL A 272 2.32 -23.14 -24.10
CA VAL A 272 2.22 -24.03 -22.93
C VAL A 272 3.61 -24.47 -22.45
N ASN A 273 4.52 -24.84 -23.35
CA ASN A 273 5.87 -25.27 -22.97
C ASN A 273 6.75 -24.12 -22.47
N ARG A 274 6.40 -22.87 -22.80
CA ARG A 274 7.11 -21.69 -22.32
C ARG A 274 6.65 -21.25 -20.93
N ILE A 275 5.34 -21.29 -20.69
CA ILE A 275 4.71 -20.83 -19.44
C ILE A 275 4.64 -21.95 -18.39
N LEU A 276 4.36 -23.17 -18.82
CA LEU A 276 4.20 -24.37 -18.02
C LEU A 276 5.14 -25.46 -18.57
N PRO A 277 6.47 -25.31 -18.42
CA PRO A 277 7.47 -26.13 -19.13
C PRO A 277 7.50 -27.60 -18.69
N PHE A 278 6.99 -27.91 -17.51
CA PHE A 278 7.06 -29.26 -16.94
C PHE A 278 5.77 -30.04 -17.15
N PRO A 279 5.83 -31.38 -17.27
CA PRO A 279 4.64 -32.21 -17.44
C PRO A 279 3.59 -32.00 -16.35
N ARG A 280 4.00 -31.83 -15.09
CA ARG A 280 3.10 -31.42 -14.00
C ARG A 280 3.63 -30.15 -13.35
N CYS A 281 2.98 -29.03 -13.63
CA CYS A 281 3.33 -27.76 -13.00
C CYS A 281 2.16 -26.82 -12.86
N MET A 282 2.35 -25.80 -12.03
CA MET A 282 1.39 -24.72 -11.86
C MET A 282 2.09 -23.37 -11.80
N VAL A 283 1.42 -22.36 -12.33
CA VAL A 283 1.85 -20.96 -12.29
C VAL A 283 0.67 -20.07 -11.95
N SER A 284 0.91 -19.05 -11.11
CA SER A 284 -0.09 -18.01 -10.86
C SER A 284 -0.02 -16.96 -11.96
N MET A 285 -1.18 -16.56 -12.47
CA MET A 285 -1.31 -15.51 -13.47
C MET A 285 -2.33 -14.47 -13.04
N LYS A 286 -1.95 -13.20 -13.15
CA LYS A 286 -2.87 -12.06 -13.02
C LYS A 286 -3.23 -11.55 -14.40
N VAL A 287 -4.43 -11.01 -14.58
CA VAL A 287 -4.83 -10.44 -15.88
C VAL A 287 -3.87 -9.33 -16.30
N ARG A 288 -3.57 -8.39 -15.37
CA ARG A 288 -2.69 -7.23 -15.63
C ARG A 288 -1.83 -6.86 -14.41
N ARG A 289 -0.64 -6.32 -14.66
CA ARG A 289 0.23 -5.75 -13.62
C ARG A 289 -0.25 -4.39 -13.14
N HIS A 290 -0.58 -3.52 -14.10
CA HIS A 290 -0.97 -2.15 -13.85
C HIS A 290 -2.44 -1.94 -14.25
N THR A 291 -3.11 -1.02 -13.55
CA THR A 291 -4.46 -0.60 -13.90
C THR A 291 -4.47 -0.03 -15.30
N LYS A 292 -5.33 -0.56 -16.17
CA LYS A 292 -5.53 0.00 -17.51
C LYS A 292 -6.21 1.36 -17.40
N ASP A 293 -5.63 2.37 -18.04
CA ASP A 293 -6.34 3.63 -18.23
C ASP A 293 -7.50 3.41 -19.22
N ARG A 294 -8.70 3.75 -18.77
CA ARG A 294 -9.97 3.60 -19.52
C ARG A 294 -10.64 4.96 -19.69
N SER A 295 -9.93 6.07 -19.49
CA SER A 295 -10.51 7.42 -19.63
C SER A 295 -11.07 7.69 -21.03
N GLU A 296 -10.57 6.97 -22.04
CA GLU A 296 -11.03 7.06 -23.44
C GLU A 296 -12.29 6.23 -23.69
N ASP A 297 -12.51 5.18 -22.89
CA ASP A 297 -13.69 4.33 -23.01
C ASP A 297 -14.85 5.09 -22.34
N ASN A 298 -15.85 5.52 -23.12
CA ASN A 298 -17.05 6.24 -22.62
C ASN A 298 -17.99 5.29 -21.84
N ILE A 299 -17.46 4.72 -20.76
CA ILE A 299 -18.06 3.71 -19.91
C ILE A 299 -18.39 4.37 -18.57
N SER A 300 -19.55 4.04 -18.00
CA SER A 300 -19.91 4.52 -16.67
C SER A 300 -18.86 4.13 -15.62
N ALA A 301 -18.64 5.01 -14.65
CA ALA A 301 -17.64 4.82 -13.59
C ALA A 301 -17.81 3.49 -12.84
N PHE A 302 -19.04 3.01 -12.68
CA PHE A 302 -19.36 1.72 -12.06
C PHE A 302 -18.83 0.53 -12.86
N VAL A 303 -19.00 0.54 -14.19
CA VAL A 303 -18.51 -0.53 -15.06
C VAL A 303 -16.99 -0.45 -15.17
N ALA A 304 -16.41 0.76 -15.24
CA ALA A 304 -14.96 0.94 -15.19
C ALA A 304 -14.35 0.39 -13.89
N PHE A 305 -15.00 0.61 -12.74
CA PHE A 305 -14.61 0.05 -11.46
C PHE A 305 -14.69 -1.49 -11.45
N SER A 306 -15.81 -2.05 -11.90
CA SER A 306 -15.99 -3.51 -12.00
C SER A 306 -14.94 -4.17 -12.90
N MET A 307 -14.61 -3.54 -14.05
CA MET A 307 -13.56 -4.02 -14.94
C MET A 307 -12.16 -3.90 -14.33
N ALA A 308 -11.90 -2.85 -13.54
CA ALA A 308 -10.65 -2.69 -12.83
C ALA A 308 -10.47 -3.74 -11.72
N GLU A 309 -11.55 -4.17 -11.06
CA GLU A 309 -11.52 -5.29 -10.12
C GLU A 309 -11.32 -6.63 -10.85
N ALA A 310 -11.94 -6.83 -12.02
CA ALA A 310 -11.70 -8.02 -12.85
C ALA A 310 -10.23 -8.11 -13.32
N ASP A 311 -9.59 -6.99 -13.66
CA ASP A 311 -8.15 -6.95 -14.00
C ASP A 311 -7.26 -7.40 -12.83
N LYS A 312 -7.75 -7.28 -11.59
CA LYS A 312 -7.00 -7.65 -10.40
C LYS A 312 -7.06 -9.14 -10.08
N GLN A 313 -8.00 -9.87 -10.68
CA GLN A 313 -8.19 -11.29 -10.39
C GLN A 313 -6.95 -12.10 -10.78
N THR A 314 -6.61 -13.04 -9.91
CA THR A 314 -5.53 -13.99 -10.11
C THR A 314 -6.08 -15.40 -10.31
N TYR A 315 -5.40 -16.16 -11.15
CA TYR A 315 -5.78 -17.51 -11.54
C TYR A 315 -4.56 -18.42 -11.43
N LEU A 316 -4.79 -19.67 -11.07
CA LEU A 316 -3.78 -20.72 -11.15
C LEU A 316 -3.95 -21.48 -12.46
N MET A 317 -2.94 -21.43 -13.32
CA MET A 317 -2.86 -22.32 -14.48
C MET A 317 -2.19 -23.62 -14.03
N VAL A 318 -2.85 -24.75 -14.25
CA VAL A 318 -2.36 -26.08 -13.83
C VAL A 318 -2.24 -26.97 -15.05
N ARG A 319 -1.02 -27.48 -15.28
CA ARG A 319 -0.72 -28.49 -16.30
C ARG A 319 -0.56 -29.85 -15.65
N ASN A 320 -1.17 -30.87 -16.25
CA ASN A 320 -1.01 -32.27 -15.89
C ASN A 320 -0.92 -33.14 -17.16
N GLY A 321 0.30 -33.31 -17.66
CA GLY A 321 0.59 -33.96 -18.92
C GLY A 321 0.20 -33.07 -20.09
N GLU A 322 -0.79 -33.54 -20.85
CA GLU A 322 -1.46 -32.81 -21.93
C GLU A 322 -2.67 -32.01 -21.44
N GLN A 323 -3.13 -32.28 -20.23
CA GLN A 323 -4.29 -31.60 -19.65
C GLN A 323 -3.90 -30.22 -19.12
N LEU A 324 -4.76 -29.24 -19.37
CA LEU A 324 -4.57 -27.86 -18.94
C LEU A 324 -5.85 -27.34 -18.27
N TYR A 325 -5.69 -26.78 -17.09
CA TYR A 325 -6.78 -26.25 -16.27
C TYR A 325 -6.51 -24.82 -15.85
N ARG A 326 -7.58 -24.05 -15.72
CA ARG A 326 -7.59 -22.75 -15.06
C ARG A 326 -8.43 -22.85 -13.79
N VAL A 327 -7.80 -22.55 -12.67
CA VAL A 327 -8.44 -22.54 -11.36
C VAL A 327 -8.55 -21.10 -10.87
N SER A 328 -9.77 -20.68 -10.55
CA SER A 328 -10.06 -19.41 -9.88
C SER A 328 -10.36 -19.69 -8.42
N THR A 329 -9.78 -18.90 -7.52
CA THR A 329 -9.98 -18.98 -6.07
C THR A 329 -10.33 -17.61 -5.50
N GLU A 330 -10.81 -17.54 -4.25
CA GLU A 330 -11.04 -16.26 -3.57
C GLU A 330 -9.75 -15.58 -3.07
N ILE A 331 -8.63 -16.31 -3.05
CA ILE A 331 -7.32 -15.76 -2.69
C ILE A 331 -6.76 -14.94 -3.85
N ASP A 332 -6.24 -13.75 -3.55
CA ASP A 332 -5.35 -13.04 -4.45
C ASP A 332 -3.90 -13.50 -4.24
N PHE A 333 -3.32 -14.17 -5.23
CA PHE A 333 -1.93 -14.62 -5.16
C PHE A 333 -0.96 -13.44 -5.27
N GLY A 334 -0.03 -13.33 -4.32
CA GLY A 334 1.05 -12.33 -4.35
C GLY A 334 1.99 -12.49 -5.57
N GLU A 335 2.96 -11.58 -5.69
CA GLU A 335 3.98 -11.67 -6.76
C GLU A 335 4.85 -12.92 -6.67
N GLN A 336 5.05 -13.40 -5.45
CA GLN A 336 5.64 -14.70 -5.15
C GLN A 336 4.58 -15.55 -4.46
N ILE A 337 4.29 -16.75 -4.97
CA ILE A 337 3.30 -17.64 -4.34
C ILE A 337 3.84 -18.46 -3.17
N PHE A 338 5.17 -18.47 -3.01
CA PHE A 338 5.87 -18.96 -1.81
C PHE A 338 7.11 -18.10 -1.58
N PRO A 339 7.60 -17.98 -0.33
CA PRO A 339 8.70 -17.07 0.01
C PRO A 339 10.03 -17.55 -0.56
N GLU A 340 10.97 -16.63 -0.78
CA GLU A 340 12.34 -17.03 -1.08
C GLU A 340 13.00 -17.70 0.12
N ARG A 341 14.02 -18.54 -0.14
CA ARG A 341 14.74 -19.27 0.91
C ARG A 341 15.33 -18.35 1.98
N ALA A 342 15.73 -17.13 1.61
CA ALA A 342 16.37 -16.17 2.49
C ALA A 342 15.40 -15.22 3.20
N VAL A 343 14.12 -15.16 2.81
CA VAL A 343 13.17 -14.17 3.36
C VAL A 343 12.84 -14.43 4.84
N PHE A 344 12.92 -15.70 5.27
CA PHE A 344 12.71 -16.09 6.67
C PHE A 344 13.87 -16.96 7.14
N ASP A 345 15.07 -16.40 7.21
CA ASP A 345 16.15 -17.02 7.99
C ASP A 345 15.97 -16.60 9.47
N PRO A 346 15.48 -17.50 10.35
CA PRO A 346 15.29 -17.18 11.77
C PRO A 346 16.61 -16.92 12.50
N SER A 347 17.76 -17.21 11.89
CA SER A 347 19.07 -16.94 12.47
C SER A 347 19.59 -15.54 12.18
N GLU A 348 19.03 -14.83 11.19
CA GLU A 348 19.48 -13.48 10.83
C GLU A 348 18.76 -12.43 11.69
N PRO A 349 19.49 -11.58 12.46
CA PRO A 349 18.87 -10.52 13.23
C PRO A 349 18.20 -9.49 12.31
N MET A 350 16.99 -9.05 12.67
CA MET A 350 16.22 -8.09 11.89
C MET A 350 15.93 -6.80 12.66
N MET A 351 15.72 -5.72 11.90
CA MET A 351 15.28 -4.42 12.38
C MET A 351 13.92 -4.09 11.77
N MET A 352 13.04 -3.47 12.56
CA MET A 352 11.71 -3.04 12.14
C MET A 352 11.53 -1.53 12.28
N LYS A 353 10.86 -0.93 11.31
CA LYS A 353 10.45 0.47 11.32
C LYS A 353 8.95 0.55 11.57
N LEU A 354 8.55 1.40 12.51
CA LEU A 354 7.15 1.60 12.86
C LEU A 354 6.56 2.81 12.15
N TRP A 355 5.28 2.69 11.78
CA TRP A 355 4.43 3.81 11.42
C TRP A 355 3.46 4.04 12.57
N GLY A 356 3.72 5.07 13.39
CA GLY A 356 3.00 5.26 14.64
C GLY A 356 3.35 4.20 15.69
N SER A 357 2.39 3.82 16.54
CA SER A 357 2.59 2.88 17.65
C SER A 357 2.04 1.47 17.40
N ASP A 358 1.32 1.26 16.29
CA ASP A 358 0.48 0.09 16.07
C ASP A 358 0.79 -0.69 14.78
N ARG A 359 1.59 -0.12 13.87
CA ARG A 359 1.87 -0.75 12.57
C ARG A 359 3.35 -0.76 12.22
N ILE A 360 3.81 -1.90 11.70
CA ILE A 360 5.15 -2.02 11.11
C ILE A 360 5.11 -1.61 9.64
N GLU A 361 5.85 -0.55 9.31
CA GLU A 361 6.02 -0.03 7.96
C GLU A 361 6.92 -0.97 7.14
N THR A 362 8.10 -1.31 7.67
CA THR A 362 9.11 -2.07 6.93
C THR A 362 9.99 -2.86 7.89
N MET A 363 10.51 -4.00 7.42
CA MET A 363 11.52 -4.79 8.13
C MET A 363 12.71 -5.01 7.20
N ILE A 364 13.93 -4.97 7.75
CA ILE A 364 15.18 -5.21 7.03
C ILE A 364 16.12 -6.03 7.91
N THR A 365 17.13 -6.65 7.33
CA THR A 365 18.18 -7.32 8.10
C THR A 365 18.99 -6.28 8.88
N LYS A 366 19.58 -6.68 10.01
CA LYS A 366 20.47 -5.81 10.77
C LYS A 366 21.67 -5.37 9.94
N ARG A 367 22.16 -6.24 9.06
CA ARG A 367 23.23 -5.91 8.10
C ARG A 367 22.82 -4.78 7.16
N ASP A 368 21.64 -4.87 6.54
CA ASP A 368 21.15 -3.82 5.64
C ASP A 368 20.89 -2.51 6.40
N PHE A 369 20.47 -2.59 7.66
CA PHE A 369 20.32 -1.44 8.54
C PHE A 369 21.68 -0.77 8.79
N ASP A 370 22.69 -1.53 9.21
CA ASP A 370 24.04 -1.04 9.48
C ASP A 370 24.66 -0.40 8.22
N ASP A 371 24.46 -1.01 7.05
CA ASP A 371 24.91 -0.45 5.76
C ASP A 371 24.23 0.88 5.42
N ARG A 372 22.93 1.04 5.76
CA ARG A 372 22.19 2.31 5.57
C ARG A 372 22.64 3.38 6.55
N VAL A 373 22.92 3.01 7.80
CA VAL A 373 23.50 3.92 8.81
C VAL A 373 24.85 4.43 8.32
N ALA A 374 25.75 3.53 7.90
CA ALA A 374 27.07 3.91 7.39
C ALA A 374 26.98 4.84 6.16
N LYS A 375 26.06 4.55 5.22
CA LYS A 375 25.82 5.44 4.06
C LYS A 375 25.29 6.81 4.48
N SER A 376 24.39 6.86 5.46
CA SER A 376 23.86 8.12 6.01
C SER A 376 24.97 8.94 6.68
N ASP A 377 25.85 8.31 7.44
CA ASP A 377 26.99 8.98 8.10
C ASP A 377 27.98 9.55 7.08
N ILE A 378 28.29 8.78 6.02
CA ILE A 378 29.12 9.25 4.90
C ILE A 378 28.48 10.46 4.21
N ASN A 379 27.18 10.41 3.93
CA ASN A 379 26.46 11.50 3.28
C ASN A 379 26.37 12.73 4.19
N GLN A 380 26.20 12.55 5.50
CA GLN A 380 26.19 13.65 6.45
C GLN A 380 27.58 14.31 6.56
N ALA A 381 28.66 13.53 6.53
CA ALA A 381 30.02 14.04 6.47
C ALA A 381 30.27 14.83 5.17
N LYS A 382 29.85 14.31 4.01
CA LYS A 382 29.92 15.02 2.71
C LYS A 382 29.08 16.29 2.70
N SER A 383 27.90 16.26 3.30
CA SER A 383 27.00 17.42 3.45
C SER A 383 27.67 18.53 4.27
N LYS A 384 28.27 18.17 5.41
CA LYS A 384 29.04 19.11 6.24
C LYS A 384 30.25 19.67 5.50
N GLN A 385 30.99 18.82 4.78
CA GLN A 385 32.13 19.24 3.98
C GLN A 385 31.72 20.19 2.85
N TRP A 386 30.61 19.91 2.15
CA TRP A 386 30.06 20.79 1.11
C TRP A 386 29.72 22.18 1.66
N VAL A 387 29.15 22.26 2.86
CA VAL A 387 28.84 23.54 3.53
C VAL A 387 30.11 24.32 3.87
N LEU A 388 31.21 23.65 4.22
CA LEU A 388 32.51 24.29 4.46
C LEU A 388 33.16 24.77 3.15
N ASP A 389 33.10 23.96 2.10
CA ASP A 389 33.69 24.25 0.79
C ASP A 389 32.89 25.32 0.01
N ASN A 390 31.61 25.49 0.34
CA ASN A 390 30.70 26.44 -0.31
C ASN A 390 30.07 27.39 0.72
N PRO A 391 30.83 28.35 1.26
CA PRO A 391 30.28 29.36 2.17
C PRO A 391 29.11 30.12 1.51
N GLN A 392 28.01 30.29 2.26
CA GLN A 392 26.74 30.81 1.74
C GLN A 392 26.91 32.10 0.92
N GLU A 393 27.57 33.12 1.48
CA GLU A 393 27.74 34.41 0.82
C GLU A 393 28.49 34.30 -0.52
N GLN A 394 29.58 33.52 -0.56
CA GLN A 394 30.39 33.35 -1.77
C GLN A 394 29.64 32.57 -2.85
N TRP A 395 28.87 31.56 -2.43
CA TRP A 395 28.12 30.71 -3.33
C TRP A 395 26.90 31.43 -3.92
N GLU A 396 26.16 32.21 -3.11
CA GLU A 396 25.01 33.01 -3.56
C GLU A 396 25.44 34.13 -4.53
N ILE A 397 26.61 34.75 -4.31
CA ILE A 397 27.19 35.71 -5.26
C ILE A 397 27.50 35.04 -6.61
N ALA A 398 28.02 33.81 -6.59
CA ALA A 398 28.31 33.04 -7.80
C ALA A 398 27.07 32.46 -8.50
N ASN A 399 25.95 32.29 -7.76
CA ASN A 399 24.73 31.63 -8.25
C ASN A 399 23.47 32.45 -7.90
N PRO A 400 23.27 33.65 -8.48
CA PRO A 400 22.24 34.60 -8.05
C PRO A 400 20.78 34.14 -8.24
N ASN A 401 20.54 33.11 -9.06
CA ASN A 401 19.20 32.56 -9.33
C ASN A 401 18.93 31.23 -8.62
N GLN A 402 19.82 30.80 -7.72
CA GLN A 402 19.67 29.54 -6.99
C GLN A 402 19.72 29.79 -5.49
N SER A 403 19.05 28.94 -4.72
CA SER A 403 19.06 29.02 -3.26
C SER A 403 20.10 28.05 -2.71
N TRP A 404 21.03 28.59 -1.91
CA TRP A 404 22.08 27.82 -1.26
C TRP A 404 21.53 26.65 -0.44
N TRP A 405 20.38 26.87 0.21
CA TRP A 405 19.68 25.86 1.01
C TRP A 405 19.26 24.62 0.22
N TYR A 406 19.10 24.71 -1.09
CA TYR A 406 18.70 23.58 -1.96
C TYR A 406 19.83 23.10 -2.88
N ALA A 407 21.00 23.74 -2.83
CA ALA A 407 22.13 23.39 -3.68
C ALA A 407 23.01 22.26 -3.13
N ASN A 408 22.88 21.93 -1.84
CA ASN A 408 23.61 20.81 -1.25
C ASN A 408 23.01 19.47 -1.70
N PRO A 409 23.73 18.67 -2.52
CA PRO A 409 23.19 17.43 -3.08
C PRO A 409 23.03 16.31 -2.04
N TYR A 410 23.59 16.49 -0.83
CA TYR A 410 23.57 15.50 0.24
C TYR A 410 22.57 15.85 1.37
N LYS A 411 21.80 16.94 1.23
CA LYS A 411 20.90 17.45 2.27
C LYS A 411 19.77 16.47 2.63
N ASP A 412 19.14 15.85 1.64
CA ASP A 412 17.95 15.03 1.82
C ASP A 412 18.25 13.54 2.05
N SER A 413 19.53 13.18 2.24
CA SER A 413 19.99 11.78 2.39
C SER A 413 20.05 11.31 3.85
N HIS A 414 19.18 11.82 4.73
CA HIS A 414 19.17 11.46 6.14
C HIS A 414 18.42 10.15 6.40
N PHE A 415 19.06 9.20 7.08
CA PHE A 415 18.43 7.98 7.57
C PHE A 415 18.02 8.14 9.04
N SER A 416 16.70 8.10 9.31
CA SER A 416 16.16 8.23 10.68
C SER A 416 16.38 6.95 11.49
N ILE A 417 17.45 6.90 12.28
CA ILE A 417 17.81 5.75 13.13
C ILE A 417 16.79 5.51 14.25
N GLN A 418 16.26 6.59 14.84
CA GLN A 418 15.37 6.52 16.02
C GLN A 418 14.03 5.84 15.75
N SER A 419 13.63 5.75 14.47
CA SER A 419 12.38 5.11 14.05
C SER A 419 12.50 3.58 13.89
N TRP A 420 13.69 3.02 14.14
CA TRP A 420 13.97 1.59 14.00
C TRP A 420 14.18 0.92 15.35
N HIS A 421 13.61 -0.27 15.48
CA HIS A 421 13.68 -1.11 16.67
C HIS A 421 14.18 -2.50 16.29
N PRO A 422 14.91 -3.19 17.19
CA PRO A 422 15.28 -4.58 16.97
C PRO A 422 14.03 -5.47 16.97
N CYS A 423 14.04 -6.51 16.13
CA CYS A 423 12.99 -7.53 16.06
C CYS A 423 13.31 -8.70 17.00
N ASP A 424 13.45 -8.42 18.30
CA ASP A 424 13.73 -9.42 19.34
C ASP A 424 12.99 -9.06 20.65
N ASP A 425 13.14 -9.92 21.68
CA ASP A 425 12.47 -9.77 22.98
C ASP A 425 12.84 -8.46 23.71
N SER A 426 13.87 -7.73 23.29
CA SER A 426 14.22 -6.44 23.92
C SER A 426 13.26 -5.30 23.53
N SER A 427 12.46 -5.50 22.49
CA SER A 427 11.55 -4.50 21.95
C SER A 427 10.11 -4.72 22.42
N VAL A 428 9.45 -3.67 22.92
CA VAL A 428 8.01 -3.67 23.25
C VAL A 428 7.09 -3.87 22.04
N TYR A 429 7.66 -3.93 20.83
CA TYR A 429 6.93 -4.15 19.58
C TYR A 429 7.17 -5.56 19.01
N TYR A 430 7.84 -6.44 19.76
CA TYR A 430 8.15 -7.81 19.34
C TYR A 430 6.91 -8.58 18.85
N ASP A 431 5.80 -8.51 19.59
CA ASP A 431 4.55 -9.17 19.20
C ASP A 431 3.98 -8.64 17.88
N LEU A 432 4.10 -7.34 17.61
CA LEU A 432 3.67 -6.79 16.31
C LEU A 432 4.53 -7.35 15.17
N ALA A 433 5.83 -7.52 15.42
CA ALA A 433 6.74 -8.12 14.44
C ALA A 433 6.39 -9.58 14.18
N MET A 434 6.18 -10.34 15.24
CA MET A 434 5.75 -11.74 15.14
C MET A 434 4.39 -11.86 14.47
N ALA A 435 3.43 -10.99 14.78
CA ALA A 435 2.12 -10.97 14.14
C ALA A 435 2.20 -10.66 12.64
N LYS A 436 3.08 -9.73 12.24
CA LYS A 436 3.34 -9.44 10.81
C LYS A 436 3.92 -10.66 10.10
N ILE A 437 4.97 -11.27 10.65
CA ILE A 437 5.61 -12.47 10.10
C ILE A 437 4.61 -13.63 10.02
N GLN A 438 3.82 -13.86 11.07
CA GLN A 438 2.79 -14.90 11.09
C GLN A 438 1.70 -14.64 10.05
N THR A 439 1.34 -13.38 9.81
CA THR A 439 0.38 -13.00 8.76
C THR A 439 0.94 -13.34 7.37
N GLU A 440 2.19 -13.00 7.09
CA GLU A 440 2.86 -13.33 5.83
C GLU A 440 2.97 -14.86 5.63
N ILE A 441 3.40 -15.60 6.66
CA ILE A 441 3.43 -17.07 6.65
C ILE A 441 2.02 -17.65 6.43
N LYS A 442 0.99 -17.06 7.04
CA LYS A 442 -0.40 -17.49 6.89
C LYS A 442 -0.88 -17.33 5.46
N GLU A 443 -0.53 -16.26 4.75
CA GLU A 443 -0.87 -16.12 3.32
C GLU A 443 -0.24 -17.23 2.47
N TYR A 444 1.02 -17.58 2.72
CA TYR A 444 1.66 -18.71 2.03
C TYR A 444 1.05 -20.07 2.40
N ASN A 445 0.68 -20.26 3.68
CA ASN A 445 -0.01 -21.48 4.12
C ASN A 445 -1.38 -21.63 3.45
N ARG A 446 -2.09 -20.53 3.15
CA ARG A 446 -3.34 -20.59 2.38
C ARG A 446 -3.12 -21.10 0.95
N VAL A 447 -2.02 -20.71 0.30
CA VAL A 447 -1.63 -21.30 -1.00
C VAL A 447 -1.41 -22.81 -0.86
N ALA A 448 -0.72 -23.25 0.19
CA ALA A 448 -0.53 -24.68 0.45
C ALA A 448 -1.86 -25.44 0.68
N LEU A 449 -2.85 -24.80 1.31
CA LEU A 449 -4.21 -25.36 1.48
C LEU A 449 -4.93 -25.53 0.14
N VAL A 450 -4.83 -24.54 -0.76
CA VAL A 450 -5.38 -24.65 -2.11
C VAL A 450 -4.72 -25.81 -2.86
N VAL A 451 -3.38 -25.91 -2.83
CA VAL A 451 -2.64 -27.00 -3.49
C VAL A 451 -3.01 -28.37 -2.90
N GLN A 452 -3.14 -28.49 -1.58
CA GLN A 452 -3.62 -29.71 -0.93
C GLN A 452 -5.05 -30.05 -1.41
N GLY A 453 -5.94 -29.06 -1.47
CA GLY A 453 -7.28 -29.24 -2.02
C GLY A 453 -7.26 -29.77 -3.46
N LEU A 454 -6.39 -29.21 -4.31
CA LEU A 454 -6.24 -29.69 -5.69
C LEU A 454 -5.85 -31.16 -5.77
N PHE A 455 -4.93 -31.63 -4.91
CA PHE A 455 -4.59 -33.05 -4.81
C PHE A 455 -5.75 -33.90 -4.29
N ASP A 456 -6.47 -33.46 -3.27
CA ASP A 456 -7.42 -34.35 -2.57
C ASP A 456 -8.78 -34.47 -3.26
N ARG A 457 -9.28 -33.40 -3.89
CA ARG A 457 -10.68 -33.35 -4.38
C ARG A 457 -10.85 -33.06 -5.86
N THR A 458 -9.80 -32.65 -6.57
CA THR A 458 -9.95 -32.26 -7.98
C THR A 458 -9.29 -33.28 -8.91
N HIS A 459 -9.85 -33.44 -10.10
CA HIS A 459 -9.26 -34.29 -11.14
C HIS A 459 -8.03 -33.65 -11.81
N THR A 460 -7.68 -32.41 -11.44
CA THR A 460 -6.67 -31.60 -12.13
C THR A 460 -5.25 -32.17 -12.01
N LEU A 461 -4.97 -32.96 -10.96
CA LEU A 461 -3.65 -33.54 -10.69
C LEU A 461 -3.63 -35.07 -10.75
N ILE A 462 -4.77 -35.73 -10.99
CA ILE A 462 -4.89 -37.19 -11.05
C ILE A 462 -4.18 -37.68 -12.33
N PRO A 463 -3.39 -38.77 -12.28
CA PRO A 463 -3.13 -39.64 -11.12
C PRO A 463 -1.93 -39.18 -10.28
N HIS A 464 -2.02 -39.34 -8.96
CA HIS A 464 -0.90 -39.13 -8.03
C HIS A 464 -0.97 -40.12 -6.85
N ALA A 465 0.06 -40.13 -6.00
CA ALA A 465 0.00 -40.78 -4.69
C ALA A 465 -0.67 -39.86 -3.65
N PRO A 466 -1.26 -40.37 -2.56
CA PRO A 466 -1.79 -39.52 -1.49
C PRO A 466 -0.73 -38.55 -0.96
N VAL A 467 -1.06 -37.26 -0.91
CA VAL A 467 -0.13 -36.20 -0.53
C VAL A 467 -0.53 -35.62 0.82
N LYS A 468 0.44 -35.36 1.69
CA LYS A 468 0.27 -34.59 2.93
C LYS A 468 1.23 -33.41 2.93
N MET A 469 0.75 -32.24 2.54
CA MET A 469 1.58 -31.04 2.38
C MET A 469 2.25 -30.58 3.68
N TRP A 470 1.67 -30.90 4.84
CA TRP A 470 2.25 -30.59 6.16
C TRP A 470 3.33 -31.57 6.64
N SER A 471 3.56 -32.68 5.91
CA SER A 471 4.62 -33.64 6.23
C SER A 471 5.82 -33.41 5.31
N PRO A 472 7.00 -33.04 5.83
CA PRO A 472 8.18 -32.73 5.00
C PRO A 472 8.55 -33.85 4.00
N ASP A 473 8.46 -35.11 4.43
CA ASP A 473 8.74 -36.28 3.59
C ASP A 473 7.73 -36.46 2.45
N SER A 474 6.46 -36.18 2.70
CA SER A 474 5.42 -36.28 1.66
C SER A 474 5.50 -35.09 0.72
N PHE A 475 5.75 -33.90 1.24
CA PHE A 475 5.92 -32.68 0.45
C PHE A 475 7.07 -32.83 -0.55
N SER A 476 8.27 -33.21 -0.09
CA SER A 476 9.45 -33.37 -0.96
C SER A 476 9.33 -34.49 -2.01
N LYS A 477 8.49 -35.50 -1.75
CA LYS A 477 8.18 -36.57 -2.70
C LYS A 477 7.20 -36.14 -3.79
N SER A 478 6.23 -35.28 -3.46
CA SER A 478 5.10 -34.95 -4.34
C SER A 478 5.18 -33.56 -4.98
N VAL A 479 5.92 -32.64 -4.36
CA VAL A 479 6.00 -31.22 -4.75
C VAL A 479 7.47 -30.79 -4.84
N GLU A 480 7.75 -29.98 -5.85
CA GLU A 480 9.04 -29.33 -6.06
C GLU A 480 8.81 -27.82 -6.26
N LEU A 481 9.49 -26.98 -5.46
CA LEU A 481 9.38 -25.53 -5.54
C LEU A 481 10.44 -24.99 -6.51
N ILE A 482 10.01 -24.26 -7.54
CA ILE A 482 10.88 -23.68 -8.56
C ILE A 482 11.09 -22.19 -8.27
N TYR A 483 12.29 -21.82 -7.80
CA TYR A 483 12.66 -20.46 -7.41
C TYR A 483 13.07 -19.60 -8.62
N ASP A 484 12.11 -19.29 -9.48
CA ASP A 484 12.33 -18.52 -10.72
C ASP A 484 12.26 -16.99 -10.52
N SER A 485 11.97 -16.48 -9.32
CA SER A 485 11.93 -15.04 -9.04
C SER A 485 13.31 -14.41 -8.84
N SER A 486 14.19 -15.02 -8.02
CA SER A 486 15.48 -14.44 -7.62
C SER A 486 16.71 -15.04 -8.29
N MET A 487 16.59 -16.21 -8.93
CA MET A 487 17.71 -16.86 -9.62
C MET A 487 17.91 -16.39 -11.07
N ALA A 488 17.19 -15.36 -11.51
CA ALA A 488 17.43 -14.75 -12.82
C ALA A 488 18.68 -13.85 -12.75
N LEU A 489 19.87 -14.45 -12.67
CA LEU A 489 21.13 -13.75 -12.95
C LEU A 489 21.07 -13.28 -14.40
N HIS A 490 20.74 -12.01 -14.60
CA HIS A 490 20.73 -11.40 -15.92
C HIS A 490 22.16 -11.04 -16.30
N TRP A 491 22.67 -11.64 -17.38
CA TRP A 491 23.99 -11.35 -17.89
C TRP A 491 23.97 -10.01 -18.63
N GLY A 492 24.80 -9.05 -18.19
CA GLY A 492 24.95 -7.73 -18.81
C GLY A 492 23.97 -6.65 -18.32
N ASP A 493 24.19 -5.44 -18.83
CA ASP A 493 23.35 -4.28 -18.52
C ASP A 493 21.92 -4.48 -19.03
N ALA A 494 20.95 -3.91 -18.32
CA ALA A 494 19.55 -3.94 -18.77
C ALA A 494 19.42 -3.23 -20.13
N PRO A 495 18.67 -3.78 -21.10
CA PRO A 495 18.44 -3.10 -22.37
C PRO A 495 17.78 -1.73 -22.16
N ASP A 496 18.46 -0.65 -22.52
CA ASP A 496 17.91 0.70 -22.41
C ASP A 496 17.13 1.06 -23.68
N ILE A 497 15.81 1.15 -23.54
CA ILE A 497 14.94 1.48 -24.66
C ILE A 497 15.08 2.94 -25.12
N ASN A 498 15.33 3.87 -24.19
CA ASN A 498 15.50 5.28 -24.53
C ASN A 498 16.79 5.47 -25.32
N ALA A 499 17.88 4.80 -24.91
CA ALA A 499 19.12 4.79 -25.65
C ALA A 499 18.95 4.18 -27.06
N TYR A 500 18.14 3.13 -27.18
CA TYR A 500 17.82 2.53 -28.47
C TYR A 500 17.02 3.46 -29.39
N VAL A 501 15.96 4.09 -28.87
CA VAL A 501 15.16 5.09 -29.59
C VAL A 501 16.05 6.25 -30.06
N GLN A 502 16.94 6.75 -29.21
CA GLN A 502 17.90 7.80 -29.57
C GLN A 502 18.84 7.35 -30.71
N LYS A 503 19.32 6.10 -30.68
CA LYS A 503 20.15 5.54 -31.74
C LYS A 503 19.42 5.43 -33.08
N CYS A 504 18.14 5.02 -33.08
CA CYS A 504 17.30 5.00 -34.29
C CYS A 504 17.03 6.43 -34.79
N ASN A 505 16.73 7.35 -33.87
CA ASN A 505 16.46 8.76 -34.20
C ASN A 505 17.70 9.51 -34.72
N ALA A 506 18.91 9.06 -34.40
CA ALA A 506 20.14 9.60 -34.98
C ALA A 506 20.28 9.32 -36.49
N GLN A 507 19.52 8.36 -37.02
CA GLN A 507 19.55 7.97 -38.44
C GLN A 507 18.37 8.55 -39.24
N VAL A 508 17.67 9.56 -38.70
CA VAL A 508 16.53 10.18 -39.37
C VAL A 508 16.96 10.93 -40.63
N THR A 509 16.23 10.66 -41.71
CA THR A 509 16.30 11.32 -43.01
C THR A 509 14.95 11.96 -43.35
N GLU A 510 14.87 12.75 -44.43
CA GLU A 510 13.60 13.37 -44.85
C GLU A 510 12.51 12.34 -45.22
N ASP A 511 12.92 11.17 -45.72
CA ASP A 511 12.02 10.08 -46.12
C ASP A 511 11.74 9.08 -44.97
N SER A 512 12.20 9.36 -43.75
CA SER A 512 11.98 8.45 -42.62
C SER A 512 10.51 8.43 -42.20
N VAL A 513 10.03 7.23 -41.87
CA VAL A 513 8.72 6.98 -41.27
C VAL A 513 8.84 7.10 -39.76
N MET A 514 7.91 7.84 -39.15
CA MET A 514 7.94 8.13 -37.73
C MET A 514 6.71 7.55 -37.02
N PHE A 515 6.89 7.23 -35.74
CA PHE A 515 5.84 6.87 -34.78
C PHE A 515 5.82 7.90 -33.63
N GLY A 516 4.65 8.14 -33.04
CA GLY A 516 4.45 9.02 -31.87
C GLY A 516 3.78 10.36 -32.18
N GLN A 517 3.68 10.75 -33.46
CA GLN A 517 3.02 11.97 -33.91
C GLN A 517 1.52 11.99 -33.61
N GLU A 518 0.86 10.83 -33.68
CA GLU A 518 -0.57 10.67 -33.39
C GLU A 518 -0.86 10.88 -31.90
N GLU A 519 -0.09 10.25 -31.02
CA GLU A 519 -0.21 10.43 -29.57
C GLU A 519 0.00 11.90 -29.17
N MET A 520 1.03 12.55 -29.72
CA MET A 520 1.29 13.97 -29.48
C MET A 520 0.18 14.88 -30.00
N TRP A 521 -0.54 14.46 -31.04
CA TRP A 521 -1.72 15.17 -31.53
C TRP A 521 -2.90 14.98 -30.59
N GLU A 522 -3.20 13.74 -30.18
CA GLU A 522 -4.31 13.43 -29.27
C GLU A 522 -4.16 14.12 -27.90
N VAL A 523 -2.94 14.18 -27.36
CA VAL A 523 -2.64 14.93 -26.11
C VAL A 523 -2.91 16.41 -26.31
N ARG A 524 -2.49 17.00 -27.43
CA ARG A 524 -2.73 18.43 -27.72
C ARG A 524 -4.21 18.75 -27.92
N GLU A 525 -4.99 17.86 -28.53
CA GLU A 525 -6.43 18.05 -28.64
C GLU A 525 -7.13 17.88 -27.27
N ALA A 526 -6.67 16.94 -26.45
CA ALA A 526 -7.16 16.79 -25.08
C ALA A 526 -6.90 18.04 -24.24
N ASP A 527 -5.68 18.60 -24.29
CA ASP A 527 -5.35 19.85 -23.59
C ASP A 527 -6.26 20.99 -24.04
N ARG A 528 -6.52 21.13 -25.35
CA ARG A 528 -7.44 22.15 -25.87
C ARG A 528 -8.86 21.94 -25.36
N GLU A 529 -9.35 20.71 -25.31
CA GLU A 529 -10.71 20.42 -24.84
C GLU A 529 -10.84 20.61 -23.34
N ASN A 530 -9.83 20.21 -22.56
CA ASN A 530 -9.74 20.45 -21.12
C ASN A 530 -9.77 21.95 -20.81
N VAL A 531 -9.02 22.76 -21.55
CA VAL A 531 -9.05 24.23 -21.41
C VAL A 531 -10.43 24.79 -21.74
N LYS A 532 -11.14 24.25 -22.76
CA LYS A 532 -12.54 24.65 -23.01
C LYS A 532 -13.47 24.24 -21.87
N MET A 533 -13.30 23.05 -21.30
CA MET A 533 -14.05 22.56 -20.15
C MET A 533 -13.83 23.43 -18.92
N ASP A 534 -12.59 23.85 -18.68
CA ASP A 534 -12.23 24.77 -17.60
C ASP A 534 -12.90 26.12 -17.77
N ASN A 535 -12.89 26.66 -18.99
CA ASN A 535 -13.52 27.95 -19.31
C ASN A 535 -15.06 27.88 -19.36
N ASN A 536 -15.67 26.69 -19.38
CA ASN A 536 -17.12 26.54 -19.43
C ASN A 536 -17.76 26.67 -18.04
N TYR A 537 -18.15 27.90 -17.69
CA TYR A 537 -18.82 28.23 -16.43
C TYR A 537 -20.21 27.61 -16.27
N LYS A 538 -20.81 27.06 -17.34
CA LYS A 538 -22.15 26.43 -17.29
C LYS A 538 -22.11 25.01 -16.71
N ILE A 539 -20.93 24.41 -16.60
CA ILE A 539 -20.73 23.06 -16.06
C ILE A 539 -20.15 23.21 -14.65
N PRO A 540 -20.87 22.75 -13.60
CA PRO A 540 -20.34 22.71 -12.24
C PRO A 540 -19.03 21.92 -12.19
N TYR A 541 -18.09 22.33 -11.33
CA TYR A 541 -16.77 21.68 -11.21
C TYR A 541 -16.87 20.16 -11.03
N GLU A 542 -17.82 19.69 -10.22
CA GLU A 542 -18.09 18.27 -9.95
C GLU A 542 -18.53 17.47 -11.19
N ARG A 543 -18.95 18.14 -12.27
CA ARG A 543 -19.38 17.52 -13.54
C ARG A 543 -18.38 17.72 -14.68
N LYS A 544 -17.26 18.40 -14.43
CA LYS A 544 -16.19 18.54 -15.42
C LYS A 544 -15.46 17.21 -15.54
N HIS A 545 -15.08 16.88 -16.77
CA HIS A 545 -14.29 15.71 -17.08
C HIS A 545 -13.07 16.14 -17.89
N TYR A 546 -11.95 15.48 -17.63
CA TYR A 546 -10.67 15.80 -18.24
C TYR A 546 -10.16 14.60 -19.03
N TYR A 547 -9.71 14.85 -20.25
CA TYR A 547 -9.13 13.86 -21.13
C TYR A 547 -7.60 13.90 -21.01
N LYS A 548 -6.92 12.74 -21.01
CA LYS A 548 -5.47 12.69 -21.18
C LYS A 548 -5.07 12.69 -22.66
N ARG A 549 -5.90 12.07 -23.49
CA ARG A 549 -5.80 11.98 -24.94
C ARG A 549 -7.20 12.08 -25.51
N LEU A 550 -7.34 12.73 -26.66
CA LEU A 550 -8.62 12.93 -27.32
C LEU A 550 -8.44 12.86 -28.82
N ARG A 551 -9.19 11.96 -29.45
CA ARG A 551 -9.36 11.93 -30.91
C ARG A 551 -10.69 12.60 -31.28
N PRO A 552 -10.67 13.81 -31.87
CA PRO A 552 -11.90 14.48 -32.27
C PRO A 552 -12.67 13.70 -33.34
N TYR A 553 -13.99 13.69 -33.24
CA TYR A 553 -14.86 13.10 -34.26
C TYR A 553 -14.68 13.81 -35.62
N GLY A 554 -14.47 13.06 -36.69
CA GLY A 554 -14.26 13.59 -38.05
C GLY A 554 -12.82 14.07 -38.34
N ASP A 555 -11.89 13.88 -37.40
CA ASP A 555 -10.47 14.13 -37.61
C ASP A 555 -9.68 12.81 -37.53
N PRO A 556 -9.17 12.28 -38.66
CA PRO A 556 -8.42 11.03 -38.66
C PRO A 556 -7.04 11.16 -38.00
N GLY A 557 -6.54 12.38 -37.82
CA GLY A 557 -5.19 12.63 -37.30
C GLY A 557 -4.08 12.34 -38.31
N PRO A 558 -2.81 12.49 -37.89
CA PRO A 558 -1.65 12.21 -38.73
C PRO A 558 -1.41 10.71 -39.01
N GLY A 559 -2.21 9.81 -38.42
CA GLY A 559 -2.05 8.36 -38.52
C GLY A 559 -0.99 7.77 -37.59
N ARG A 560 -1.09 6.46 -37.33
CA ARG A 560 -0.27 5.70 -36.38
C ARG A 560 1.22 5.71 -36.72
N ILE A 561 1.54 5.58 -37.99
CA ILE A 561 2.87 5.80 -38.56
C ILE A 561 2.75 6.70 -39.78
N ALA A 562 3.66 7.64 -39.94
CA ALA A 562 3.55 8.65 -40.99
C ALA A 562 4.91 9.10 -41.52
N TYR A 563 4.93 9.45 -42.79
CA TYR A 563 6.03 10.19 -43.40
C TYR A 563 5.98 11.65 -42.97
N MET A 564 7.17 12.25 -42.79
CA MET A 564 7.27 13.67 -42.49
C MET A 564 7.00 14.50 -43.74
N ALA A 565 6.19 15.56 -43.61
CA ALA A 565 5.99 16.54 -44.69
C ALA A 565 7.18 17.49 -44.83
N SER A 566 7.84 17.79 -43.71
CA SER A 566 9.12 18.52 -43.68
C SER A 566 9.85 18.30 -42.36
N LEU A 567 11.17 18.38 -42.42
CA LEU A 567 12.04 18.35 -41.25
C LEU A 567 12.79 19.68 -41.13
N THR A 568 12.72 20.34 -39.97
CA THR A 568 13.48 21.57 -39.71
C THR A 568 14.79 21.21 -38.98
N PRO A 569 15.97 21.22 -39.65
CA PRO A 569 17.19 20.64 -39.07
C PRO A 569 17.70 21.40 -37.82
N ARG A 570 17.54 22.74 -37.81
CA ARG A 570 18.04 23.61 -36.73
C ARG A 570 17.32 23.39 -35.40
N SER A 571 16.01 23.15 -35.43
CA SER A 571 15.18 22.95 -34.24
C SER A 571 14.87 21.47 -33.98
N LYS A 572 15.27 20.56 -34.87
CA LYS A 572 14.94 19.12 -34.82
C LYS A 572 13.44 18.87 -34.65
N VAL A 573 12.63 19.56 -35.46
CA VAL A 573 11.16 19.46 -35.45
C VAL A 573 10.69 18.90 -36.78
N ALA A 574 9.88 17.83 -36.71
CA ALA A 574 9.19 17.22 -37.83
C ALA A 574 7.76 17.80 -37.96
N THR A 575 7.31 18.01 -39.18
CA THR A 575 5.93 18.46 -39.48
C THR A 575 5.18 17.35 -40.19
N PHE A 576 3.98 17.01 -39.70
CA PHE A 576 3.08 16.05 -40.33
C PHE A 576 1.82 16.78 -40.80
N THR A 577 1.25 16.33 -41.93
CA THR A 577 0.08 16.97 -42.55
C THR A 577 -0.94 15.91 -42.97
N TRP A 578 -2.22 16.19 -42.76
CA TRP A 578 -3.32 15.30 -43.14
C TRP A 578 -4.59 16.12 -43.46
N LEU A 579 -5.62 15.46 -43.99
CA LEU A 579 -6.93 16.07 -44.23
C LEU A 579 -7.88 15.76 -43.08
N ARG A 580 -8.63 16.77 -42.64
CA ARG A 580 -9.71 16.62 -41.66
C ARG A 580 -10.97 17.33 -42.10
N GLU A 581 -12.11 16.91 -41.59
CA GLU A 581 -13.38 17.63 -41.82
C GLU A 581 -13.38 18.98 -41.10
N LYS A 582 -13.91 20.02 -41.76
CA LYS A 582 -13.98 21.37 -41.17
C LYS A 582 -15.02 21.47 -40.06
N SER A 583 -16.16 20.78 -40.23
CA SER A 583 -17.34 20.81 -39.36
C SER A 583 -18.28 19.68 -39.76
N TYR A 584 -19.05 19.16 -38.79
CA TYR A 584 -20.06 18.10 -38.96
C TYR A 584 -21.09 18.38 -40.06
N SER A 585 -21.30 19.65 -40.43
CA SER A 585 -22.35 20.07 -41.38
C SER A 585 -21.86 20.28 -42.82
N PHE A 586 -20.55 20.17 -43.10
CA PHE A 586 -20.00 20.42 -44.43
C PHE A 586 -18.96 19.35 -44.79
N ASP A 587 -19.19 18.65 -45.89
CA ASP A 587 -18.29 17.65 -46.50
C ASP A 587 -17.06 18.33 -47.18
N ARG A 588 -16.39 19.23 -46.44
CA ARG A 588 -15.25 20.01 -46.91
C ARG A 588 -14.03 19.68 -46.06
N MET A 589 -13.11 18.95 -46.67
CA MET A 589 -11.82 18.62 -46.09
C MET A 589 -10.88 19.85 -46.03
N VAL A 590 -10.12 19.96 -44.94
CA VAL A 590 -9.15 21.03 -44.71
C VAL A 590 -7.80 20.42 -44.32
N LYS A 591 -6.72 21.06 -44.76
CA LYS A 591 -5.36 20.69 -44.38
C LYS A 591 -5.13 20.98 -42.89
N ALA A 592 -4.79 19.93 -42.14
CA ALA A 592 -4.32 20.00 -40.76
C ALA A 592 -2.81 19.74 -40.71
N GLN A 593 -2.16 20.21 -39.65
CA GLN A 593 -0.74 19.98 -39.43
C GLN A 593 -0.38 19.91 -37.94
N ILE A 594 0.65 19.15 -37.63
CA ILE A 594 1.26 19.11 -36.30
C ILE A 594 2.79 19.18 -36.42
N LYS A 595 3.40 19.98 -35.54
CA LYS A 595 4.86 20.06 -35.37
C LYS A 595 5.28 19.31 -34.11
N VAL A 596 6.14 18.32 -34.25
CA VAL A 596 6.58 17.44 -33.16
C VAL A 596 8.12 17.40 -33.10
N PRO A 597 8.74 17.58 -31.93
CA PRO A 597 10.18 17.38 -31.76
C PRO A 597 10.59 15.93 -32.05
N ILE A 598 11.74 15.72 -32.72
CA ILE A 598 12.28 14.36 -32.98
C ILE A 598 12.48 13.58 -31.68
N SER A 599 12.81 14.24 -30.57
CA SER A 599 12.98 13.60 -29.26
C SER A 599 11.72 12.92 -28.72
N SER A 600 10.55 13.28 -29.26
CA SER A 600 9.24 12.70 -28.89
C SER A 600 8.71 11.74 -29.96
N LEU A 601 9.53 11.42 -30.97
CA LEU A 601 9.18 10.50 -32.06
C LEU A 601 10.10 9.29 -32.04
N PHE A 602 9.71 8.25 -32.76
CA PHE A 602 10.53 7.08 -33.01
C PHE A 602 10.68 6.84 -34.51
N ASN A 603 11.93 6.73 -34.97
CA ASN A 603 12.27 6.43 -36.36
C ASN A 603 12.02 4.94 -36.67
N VAL A 604 10.87 4.66 -37.26
CA VAL A 604 10.45 3.31 -37.67
C VAL A 604 11.32 2.79 -38.82
N SER A 605 11.79 3.67 -39.71
CA SER A 605 12.63 3.26 -40.84
C SER A 605 14.00 2.70 -40.41
N ALA A 606 14.51 3.09 -39.24
CA ALA A 606 15.78 2.59 -38.70
C ALA A 606 15.65 1.33 -37.83
N TYR A 607 14.43 0.83 -37.62
CA TYR A 607 14.16 -0.40 -36.87
C TYR A 607 14.53 -1.65 -37.69
N GLN A 608 15.11 -2.67 -37.05
CA GLN A 608 15.35 -3.98 -37.68
C GLN A 608 14.33 -5.02 -37.19
N LEU A 609 13.85 -5.85 -38.11
CA LEU A 609 12.92 -6.95 -37.82
C LEU A 609 13.42 -7.82 -36.66
N GLY A 610 12.59 -7.97 -35.62
CA GLY A 610 12.92 -8.72 -34.41
C GLY A 610 13.66 -7.93 -33.32
N ASP A 611 13.92 -6.63 -33.49
CA ASP A 611 14.62 -5.82 -32.48
C ASP A 611 13.86 -5.76 -31.15
N TYR A 612 12.53 -5.88 -31.15
CA TYR A 612 11.73 -5.95 -29.92
C TYR A 612 12.08 -7.14 -29.01
N ILE A 613 12.61 -8.24 -29.56
CA ILE A 613 12.90 -9.48 -28.81
C ILE A 613 13.93 -9.21 -27.71
N ARG A 614 14.90 -8.31 -27.93
CA ARG A 614 15.93 -7.97 -26.94
C ARG A 614 15.36 -7.32 -25.67
N PHE A 615 14.31 -6.51 -25.83
CA PHE A 615 13.63 -5.84 -24.72
C PHE A 615 12.56 -6.73 -24.07
N PHE A 616 12.00 -7.67 -24.81
CA PHE A 616 10.97 -8.57 -24.28
C PHE A 616 11.55 -9.77 -23.53
N THR A 617 12.68 -10.29 -23.99
CA THR A 617 13.32 -11.47 -23.40
C THR A 617 13.84 -11.17 -22.00
N ASP A 618 14.35 -9.96 -21.75
CA ASP A 618 14.80 -9.54 -20.44
C ASP A 618 13.59 -9.18 -19.53
N PRO A 619 13.40 -9.87 -18.40
CA PRO A 619 12.30 -9.60 -17.49
C PRO A 619 12.32 -8.19 -16.87
N ARG A 620 13.48 -7.52 -16.80
CA ARG A 620 13.63 -6.17 -16.23
C ARG A 620 12.93 -5.11 -17.09
N THR A 621 13.02 -5.25 -18.41
CA THR A 621 12.37 -4.36 -19.37
C THR A 621 10.96 -4.84 -19.73
N ARG A 622 10.65 -6.12 -19.49
CA ARG A 622 9.31 -6.67 -19.68
C ARG A 622 8.26 -6.00 -18.81
N SER A 623 8.56 -5.51 -17.61
CA SER A 623 7.55 -4.80 -16.79
C SER A 623 7.12 -3.45 -17.38
N GLU A 624 8.01 -2.79 -18.14
CA GLU A 624 7.75 -1.48 -18.74
C GLU A 624 7.13 -1.60 -20.14
N TYR A 625 6.88 -2.82 -20.62
CA TYR A 625 6.53 -3.10 -22.00
C TYR A 625 5.30 -2.36 -22.53
N LEU A 626 4.26 -2.13 -21.74
CA LEU A 626 3.05 -1.43 -22.21
C LEU A 626 3.37 -0.02 -22.70
N SER A 627 4.42 0.60 -22.17
CA SER A 627 4.83 1.95 -22.57
C SER A 627 5.43 1.99 -23.97
N TRP A 628 6.09 0.91 -24.41
CA TRP A 628 6.87 0.90 -25.64
C TRP A 628 6.43 -0.12 -26.68
N ALA A 629 5.62 -1.11 -26.31
CA ALA A 629 5.13 -2.14 -27.22
C ALA A 629 4.37 -1.56 -28.43
N PRO A 630 3.48 -0.56 -28.30
CA PRO A 630 2.81 0.03 -29.46
C PRO A 630 3.80 0.55 -30.51
N MET A 631 4.91 1.14 -30.05
CA MET A 631 5.96 1.70 -30.90
C MET A 631 6.75 0.62 -31.64
N LEU A 632 7.29 -0.36 -30.92
CA LEU A 632 8.12 -1.41 -31.54
C LEU A 632 7.30 -2.37 -32.41
N LEU A 633 6.07 -2.70 -32.00
CA LEU A 633 5.19 -3.57 -32.79
C LEU A 633 4.69 -2.89 -34.06
N SER A 634 4.36 -1.58 -34.01
CA SER A 634 4.02 -0.84 -35.23
C SER A 634 5.19 -0.78 -36.21
N ALA A 635 6.43 -0.73 -35.72
CA ALA A 635 7.59 -0.83 -36.59
C ALA A 635 7.75 -2.22 -37.20
N GLU A 636 7.55 -3.28 -36.42
CA GLU A 636 7.54 -4.66 -36.91
C GLU A 636 6.46 -4.87 -38.00
N GLU A 637 5.24 -4.38 -37.78
CA GLU A 637 4.13 -4.46 -38.75
C GLU A 637 4.44 -3.70 -40.05
N TYR A 638 5.08 -2.53 -39.95
CA TYR A 638 5.51 -1.75 -41.11
C TYR A 638 6.54 -2.51 -41.96
N HIS A 639 7.59 -3.06 -41.34
CA HIS A 639 8.63 -3.81 -42.05
C HIS A 639 8.12 -5.15 -42.61
N ARG A 640 7.05 -5.71 -42.05
CA ARG A 640 6.34 -6.89 -42.59
C ARG A 640 5.32 -6.55 -43.68
N GLY A 641 5.02 -5.26 -43.89
CA GLY A 641 4.04 -4.78 -44.87
C GLY A 641 2.58 -4.91 -44.43
N THR A 642 2.32 -5.20 -43.16
CA THR A 642 0.96 -5.30 -42.59
C THR A 642 0.38 -3.91 -42.26
N LEU A 643 1.24 -2.94 -41.95
CA LEU A 643 0.86 -1.57 -41.63
C LEU A 643 1.43 -0.58 -42.66
N GLU A 644 0.54 0.17 -43.32
CA GLU A 644 0.94 1.22 -44.27
C GLU A 644 1.16 2.57 -43.58
N ALA A 645 2.19 3.31 -44.03
CA ALA A 645 2.50 4.64 -43.51
C ALA A 645 1.70 5.73 -44.22
N GLU A 646 1.11 6.62 -43.44
CA GLU A 646 0.37 7.78 -43.96
C GLU A 646 1.30 8.72 -44.72
N LYS A 647 0.89 9.10 -45.92
CA LYS A 647 1.67 9.97 -46.80
C LYS A 647 1.38 11.43 -46.49
N PRO A 648 2.39 12.31 -46.56
CA PRO A 648 2.17 13.71 -46.31
C PRO A 648 1.36 14.29 -47.47
N LEU A 649 0.53 15.29 -47.19
CA LEU A 649 -0.13 16.03 -48.25
C LEU A 649 0.91 16.75 -49.10
N ALA A 650 0.77 16.64 -50.43
CA ALA A 650 1.59 17.37 -51.38
C ALA A 650 1.66 18.85 -50.98
N SER A 651 2.87 19.38 -50.95
CA SER A 651 3.21 20.74 -50.54
C SER A 651 2.53 21.77 -51.41
#